data_AF-A0A7G6AAG4-F1
#
_entry.id   AF-A0A7G6AAG4-F1
#
_cell.length_a   1.000
_cell.length_b   1.000
_cell.length_c   1.000
_cell.angle_alpha   90.00
_cell.angle_beta   90.00
_cell.angle_gamma   90.00
#
_symmetry.space_group_name_H-M   'P 1'
#
loop_
_entity.id
_entity.type
_entity.pdbx_description
1 polymer ?
#
loop_
_entity_poly.entity_id
_entity_poly.type
_entity_poly.pdbx_seq_one_letter_code
_entity_poly.pdbx_strand_id
1 'polypeptide(L)'
;MTTGPGAESNPVVSPDGTTLAYVDGTNVMTAPLAGGAPAVVAPGTAPAWLPDGSALVYQNAARQLVVGTTQVTNDEDIFPFPVRFQADGRFLYTADGKIRTRAVAGGDLRDIGFTAELKLRRPTFARKKDRQFDNFRTRPVRGISAPVLSPDGRSIAFVALNDVWTMRIGEDPVRLTNDPDRDANPQWTSDGSAVYFSSERGNAGQLAIDQVTLATGARTRLAAIPGRSLVTPKLSPDGTRIAYTSLSGQLEIWNRATGTSEVIIASNSTQVSTPQWTPDGQRILLVDNERINNRFREGYNKLRVIDLATRTAVFYPVAAAPRQISERDEGAAALAPDGSKVAFIMDSRLHVMPLGPDGAPTGPARQVTDDPADLPAWGGDSQTILYKSAERVRTVRADGSGTRDVPVELSWRQAVPEGRTLIHAGALWDGVGTALRRDVDIVVEGNRIVSVAPHADHGSATRVVDAGGLTVMPGLVETHLHPLTLYQGGQFGQIAQLMLSYGITTAQSVAGPLHQSVEMREALEAGNLIGPRLFISPPLWEGNRLFYSFARTLRTPQIAQIEIDKAKRMDADFLKSYVRAPIPIMERIAQGALDLGVPSGTHMVQPGAATGLAGTTHLSATQRMGYGWSKSFARAITYQDAADVYGKGNFHLIDTLFSASAPAGLDPGIVTDPRFIPVPPNFVTGLQTAQPPTATQLAAIVNDATQQAKVKAAGALVANGTDSPLVVPGISLHLNMRGAAPVQGNLAALYSVTRDAARMAFVDKDLGTVEKGKLADLIAVRGDPLTDLRAAADVRLVIKNGRVFTQDEILAPARTPAQMAARRPALEARERLCREQPAHCAEEGGHAH
;
A
#
# COMPACT_ATOMS: atom_id res chain seq x y z
N MET A 1 -27.00 -23.94 -14.36
CA MET A 1 -26.19 -24.34 -15.54
C MET A 1 -24.71 -24.33 -15.24
N THR A 2 -24.21 -23.42 -14.40
CA THR A 2 -22.87 -23.54 -13.81
C THR A 2 -22.99 -23.57 -12.29
N THR A 3 -22.28 -24.48 -11.64
CA THR A 3 -22.34 -24.73 -10.18
C THR A 3 -20.95 -24.74 -9.53
N GLY A 4 -19.90 -24.49 -10.33
CA GLY A 4 -18.51 -24.46 -9.88
C GLY A 4 -17.97 -23.04 -9.66
N PRO A 5 -16.70 -22.89 -9.27
CA PRO A 5 -16.05 -21.61 -9.07
C PRO A 5 -15.68 -20.91 -10.39
N GLY A 6 -16.45 -21.11 -11.47
CA GLY A 6 -16.09 -20.72 -12.82
C GLY A 6 -15.89 -19.20 -13.01
N ALA A 7 -15.49 -18.81 -14.21
CA ALA A 7 -15.24 -17.42 -14.54
C ALA A 7 -16.43 -16.77 -15.27
N GLU A 8 -17.65 -17.30 -15.06
CA GLU A 8 -18.80 -16.97 -15.87
C GLU A 8 -19.32 -15.54 -15.67
N SER A 9 -19.77 -14.92 -16.75
CA SER A 9 -20.20 -13.52 -16.77
C SER A 9 -21.07 -13.15 -17.96
N ASN A 10 -21.64 -11.94 -17.93
CA ASN A 10 -22.41 -11.35 -19.04
C ASN A 10 -23.47 -12.31 -19.64
N PRO A 11 -24.36 -12.91 -18.82
CA PRO A 11 -25.38 -13.82 -19.33
C PRO A 11 -26.41 -13.08 -20.19
N VAL A 12 -26.79 -13.67 -21.32
CA VAL A 12 -27.85 -13.19 -22.21
C VAL A 12 -28.63 -14.37 -22.80
N VAL A 13 -29.95 -14.31 -22.72
CA VAL A 13 -30.85 -15.36 -23.22
C VAL A 13 -31.24 -15.06 -24.67
N SER A 14 -31.32 -16.10 -25.50
CA SER A 14 -31.79 -16.01 -26.89
C SER A 14 -33.24 -15.51 -26.96
N PRO A 15 -33.66 -14.86 -28.06
CA PRO A 15 -35.01 -14.31 -28.19
C PRO A 15 -36.14 -15.35 -28.03
N ASP A 16 -35.89 -16.60 -28.41
CA ASP A 16 -36.82 -17.72 -28.26
C ASP A 16 -36.85 -18.33 -26.84
N GLY A 17 -35.97 -17.87 -25.94
CA GLY A 17 -35.90 -18.35 -24.55
C GLY A 17 -35.26 -19.72 -24.37
N THR A 18 -34.60 -20.28 -25.38
CA THR A 18 -34.09 -21.67 -25.33
C THR A 18 -32.61 -21.80 -25.01
N THR A 19 -31.81 -20.77 -25.32
CA THR A 19 -30.34 -20.83 -25.27
C THR A 19 -29.77 -19.66 -24.46
N LEU A 20 -28.83 -19.95 -23.56
CA LEU A 20 -28.04 -18.92 -22.88
C LEU A 20 -26.72 -18.72 -23.63
N ALA A 21 -26.34 -17.47 -23.88
CA ALA A 21 -24.97 -17.10 -24.15
C ALA A 21 -24.36 -16.41 -22.92
N TYR A 22 -23.09 -16.65 -22.64
CA TYR A 22 -22.36 -16.05 -21.53
C TYR A 22 -20.87 -16.03 -21.84
N VAL A 23 -20.07 -15.42 -20.98
CA VAL A 23 -18.61 -15.42 -21.08
C VAL A 23 -18.05 -16.30 -19.98
N ASP A 24 -17.16 -17.24 -20.29
CA ASP A 24 -16.35 -17.97 -19.31
C ASP A 24 -14.86 -17.72 -19.58
N GLY A 25 -14.19 -17.09 -18.61
CA GLY A 25 -12.83 -16.60 -18.77
C GLY A 25 -12.74 -15.57 -19.89
N THR A 26 -12.15 -15.96 -21.02
CA THR A 26 -11.98 -15.12 -22.22
C THR A 26 -12.83 -15.59 -23.41
N ASN A 27 -13.76 -16.52 -23.19
CA ASN A 27 -14.54 -17.15 -24.26
C ASN A 27 -16.02 -16.84 -24.14
N VAL A 28 -16.66 -16.55 -25.27
CA VAL A 28 -18.12 -16.58 -25.39
C VAL A 28 -18.57 -18.03 -25.52
N MET A 29 -19.51 -18.41 -24.67
CA MET A 29 -20.07 -19.75 -24.55
C MET A 29 -21.56 -19.71 -24.82
N THR A 30 -22.12 -20.81 -25.32
CA THR A 30 -23.57 -21.05 -25.38
C THR A 30 -23.96 -22.34 -24.69
N ALA A 31 -25.11 -22.38 -24.03
CA ALA A 31 -25.65 -23.60 -23.42
C ALA A 31 -27.20 -23.63 -23.51
N PRO A 32 -27.82 -24.80 -23.77
CA PRO A 32 -29.28 -24.94 -23.72
C PRO A 32 -29.82 -24.70 -22.30
N LEU A 33 -30.86 -23.86 -22.16
CA LEU A 33 -31.45 -23.54 -20.84
C LEU A 33 -32.12 -24.74 -20.18
N ALA A 34 -32.62 -25.69 -20.96
CA ALA A 34 -33.21 -26.94 -20.48
C ALA A 34 -32.17 -27.93 -19.89
N GLY A 35 -30.88 -27.60 -19.96
CA GLY A 35 -29.78 -28.48 -19.57
C GLY A 35 -29.11 -29.14 -20.78
N GLY A 36 -27.77 -29.13 -20.79
CA GLY A 36 -26.94 -29.62 -21.89
C GLY A 36 -25.49 -29.16 -21.73
N ALA A 37 -24.57 -29.72 -22.52
CA ALA A 37 -23.17 -29.32 -22.48
C ALA A 37 -22.98 -27.92 -23.09
N PRO A 38 -22.20 -27.02 -22.44
CA PRO A 38 -21.86 -25.73 -23.03
C PRO A 38 -20.91 -25.91 -24.22
N ALA A 39 -21.03 -25.04 -25.22
CA ALA A 39 -20.18 -24.99 -26.39
C ALA A 39 -19.45 -23.63 -26.45
N VAL A 40 -18.18 -23.66 -26.84
CA VAL A 40 -17.40 -22.45 -27.12
C VAL A 40 -17.88 -21.89 -28.47
N VAL A 41 -18.28 -20.62 -28.49
CA VAL A 41 -18.60 -19.89 -29.72
C VAL A 41 -17.32 -19.31 -30.31
N ALA A 42 -16.62 -18.47 -29.54
CA ALA A 42 -15.39 -17.79 -29.94
C ALA A 42 -14.70 -17.13 -28.74
N PRO A 43 -13.40 -16.81 -28.82
CA PRO A 43 -12.75 -15.90 -27.89
C PRO A 43 -13.41 -14.52 -27.93
N GLY A 44 -13.88 -14.04 -26.79
CA GLY A 44 -14.54 -12.74 -26.71
C GLY A 44 -15.32 -12.49 -25.43
N THR A 45 -15.99 -11.33 -25.40
CA THR A 45 -16.74 -10.82 -24.25
C THR A 45 -18.01 -10.07 -24.66
N ALA A 46 -18.84 -9.73 -23.68
CA ALA A 46 -20.05 -8.91 -23.85
C ALA A 46 -21.02 -9.39 -24.97
N PRO A 47 -21.43 -10.67 -24.97
CA PRO A 47 -22.32 -11.19 -26.00
C PRO A 47 -23.71 -10.54 -25.97
N ALA A 48 -24.34 -10.45 -27.14
CA ALA A 48 -25.74 -10.11 -27.34
C ALA A 48 -26.30 -10.89 -28.54
N TRP A 49 -27.52 -11.41 -28.43
CA TRP A 49 -28.18 -12.07 -29.55
C TRP A 49 -28.70 -11.08 -30.58
N LEU A 50 -28.62 -11.44 -31.87
CA LEU A 50 -29.41 -10.78 -32.91
C LEU A 50 -30.91 -10.89 -32.57
N PRO A 51 -31.75 -9.93 -32.98
CA PRO A 51 -33.18 -9.94 -32.67
C PRO A 51 -33.92 -11.20 -33.16
N ASP A 52 -33.43 -11.82 -34.23
CA ASP A 52 -33.96 -13.07 -34.80
C ASP A 52 -33.34 -14.34 -34.19
N GLY A 53 -32.38 -14.21 -33.28
CA GLY A 53 -31.67 -15.31 -32.65
C GLY A 53 -30.65 -16.04 -33.55
N SER A 54 -30.42 -15.57 -34.78
CA SER A 54 -29.61 -16.29 -35.77
C SER A 54 -28.10 -16.29 -35.49
N ALA A 55 -27.61 -15.28 -34.76
CA ALA A 55 -26.20 -15.16 -34.38
C ALA A 55 -26.00 -14.32 -33.11
N LEU A 56 -24.76 -14.29 -32.64
CA LEU A 56 -24.30 -13.42 -31.56
C LEU A 56 -23.49 -12.25 -32.10
N VAL A 57 -23.61 -11.11 -31.44
CA VAL A 57 -22.66 -10.00 -31.49
C VAL A 57 -21.82 -10.01 -30.23
N TYR A 58 -20.50 -9.94 -30.35
CA TYR A 58 -19.58 -9.95 -29.22
C TYR A 58 -18.33 -9.13 -29.52
N GLN A 59 -17.55 -8.83 -28.48
CA GLN A 59 -16.23 -8.18 -28.62
C GLN A 59 -15.14 -9.24 -28.63
N ASN A 60 -14.32 -9.31 -29.67
CA ASN A 60 -13.20 -10.26 -29.74
C ASN A 60 -12.03 -9.85 -28.83
N ALA A 61 -10.93 -10.62 -28.85
CA ALA A 61 -9.73 -10.34 -28.05
C ALA A 61 -9.08 -8.98 -28.37
N ALA A 62 -9.19 -8.49 -29.61
CA ALA A 62 -8.75 -7.17 -30.03
C ALA A 62 -9.78 -6.05 -29.71
N ARG A 63 -10.82 -6.38 -28.93
CA ARG A 63 -11.91 -5.48 -28.54
C ARG A 63 -12.66 -4.88 -29.73
N GLN A 64 -12.74 -5.62 -30.84
CA GLN A 64 -13.54 -5.27 -32.00
C GLN A 64 -14.87 -6.03 -31.97
N LEU A 65 -15.94 -5.42 -32.48
CA LEU A 65 -17.24 -6.07 -32.58
C LEU A 65 -17.23 -7.08 -33.73
N VAL A 66 -17.74 -8.27 -33.43
CA VAL A 66 -17.92 -9.38 -34.36
C VAL A 66 -19.39 -9.77 -34.35
N VAL A 67 -19.98 -9.93 -35.54
CA VAL A 67 -21.32 -10.47 -35.75
C VAL A 67 -21.17 -11.87 -36.33
N GLY A 68 -21.55 -12.90 -35.57
CA GLY A 68 -21.26 -14.29 -35.92
C GLY A 68 -19.76 -14.53 -36.02
N THR A 69 -19.24 -14.59 -37.24
CA THR A 69 -17.81 -14.73 -37.54
C THR A 69 -17.21 -13.50 -38.23
N THR A 70 -18.01 -12.49 -38.55
CA THR A 70 -17.58 -11.32 -39.33
C THR A 70 -17.28 -10.15 -38.40
N GLN A 71 -16.04 -9.66 -38.41
CA GLN A 71 -15.67 -8.43 -37.72
C GLN A 71 -16.29 -7.22 -38.43
N VAL A 72 -16.98 -6.36 -37.68
CA VAL A 72 -17.76 -5.23 -38.22
C VAL A 72 -17.23 -3.86 -37.79
N THR A 73 -16.26 -3.82 -36.89
CA THR A 73 -15.53 -2.60 -36.51
C THR A 73 -14.04 -2.79 -36.76
N ASN A 74 -13.36 -1.71 -37.14
CA ASN A 74 -11.92 -1.69 -37.30
C ASN A 74 -11.38 -0.43 -36.64
N ASP A 75 -10.33 -0.58 -35.85
CA ASP A 75 -9.59 0.55 -35.26
C ASP A 75 -10.49 1.52 -34.45
N GLU A 76 -11.47 0.98 -33.74
CA GLU A 76 -12.32 1.72 -32.79
C GLU A 76 -11.96 1.36 -31.34
N ASP A 77 -11.95 2.36 -30.45
CA ASP A 77 -11.79 2.17 -28.99
C ASP A 77 -13.14 1.85 -28.35
N ILE A 78 -13.52 0.58 -28.40
CA ILE A 78 -14.85 0.11 -27.99
C ILE A 78 -14.90 -0.06 -26.48
N PHE A 79 -15.95 0.50 -25.86
CA PHE A 79 -16.18 0.29 -24.43
C PHE A 79 -16.83 -1.08 -24.17
N PRO A 80 -16.57 -1.73 -23.02
CA PRO A 80 -16.94 -3.12 -22.77
C PRO A 80 -18.43 -3.31 -22.40
N PHE A 81 -19.32 -2.56 -23.06
CA PHE A 81 -20.76 -2.72 -22.95
C PHE A 81 -21.30 -3.62 -24.07
N PRO A 82 -22.27 -4.50 -23.78
CA PRO A 82 -22.97 -5.25 -24.82
C PRO A 82 -23.76 -4.30 -25.72
N VAL A 83 -23.88 -4.64 -27.00
CA VAL A 83 -24.67 -3.86 -27.96
C VAL A 83 -26.16 -3.89 -27.61
N ARG A 84 -26.93 -2.94 -28.16
CA ARG A 84 -28.40 -2.87 -28.02
C ARG A 84 -29.05 -2.69 -29.39
N PHE A 85 -29.98 -3.56 -29.76
CA PHE A 85 -30.66 -3.47 -31.06
C PHE A 85 -31.77 -2.42 -31.08
N GLN A 86 -31.87 -1.72 -32.20
CA GLN A 86 -32.95 -0.80 -32.53
C GLN A 86 -34.00 -1.53 -33.37
N ALA A 87 -35.20 -0.95 -33.47
CA ALA A 87 -36.32 -1.54 -34.22
C ALA A 87 -36.05 -1.72 -35.72
N ASP A 88 -35.12 -0.93 -36.28
CA ASP A 88 -34.70 -1.00 -37.68
C ASP A 88 -33.58 -2.03 -37.93
N GLY A 89 -33.23 -2.84 -36.93
CA GLY A 89 -32.22 -3.89 -37.01
C GLY A 89 -30.78 -3.41 -36.83
N ARG A 90 -30.52 -2.10 -36.70
CA ARG A 90 -29.18 -1.59 -36.35
C ARG A 90 -28.88 -1.83 -34.88
N PHE A 91 -27.60 -1.87 -34.53
CA PHE A 91 -27.18 -1.95 -33.12
C PHE A 91 -26.51 -0.66 -32.66
N LEU A 92 -26.82 -0.28 -31.42
CA LEU A 92 -26.23 0.80 -30.63
C LEU A 92 -25.05 0.26 -29.83
N TYR A 93 -23.96 1.00 -29.82
CA TYR A 93 -22.74 0.71 -29.05
C TYR A 93 -22.00 2.02 -28.73
N THR A 94 -20.96 1.92 -27.90
CA THR A 94 -20.14 3.07 -27.51
C THR A 94 -18.69 2.84 -27.89
N ALA A 95 -18.10 3.77 -28.63
CA ALA A 95 -16.72 3.73 -29.07
C ALA A 95 -16.18 5.14 -29.30
N ASP A 96 -14.87 5.33 -29.11
CA ASP A 96 -14.15 6.60 -29.33
C ASP A 96 -14.79 7.80 -28.59
N GLY A 97 -15.37 7.57 -27.41
CA GLY A 97 -16.06 8.61 -26.63
C GLY A 97 -17.42 9.02 -27.18
N LYS A 98 -18.01 8.26 -28.09
CA LYS A 98 -19.30 8.52 -28.72
C LYS A 98 -20.29 7.37 -28.50
N ILE A 99 -21.57 7.69 -28.61
CA ILE A 99 -22.63 6.71 -28.84
C ILE A 99 -22.77 6.56 -30.36
N ARG A 100 -22.77 5.32 -30.85
CA ARG A 100 -22.78 5.01 -32.29
C ARG A 100 -23.84 3.97 -32.63
N THR A 101 -24.31 4.02 -33.87
CA THR A 101 -25.15 2.97 -34.46
C THR A 101 -24.50 2.42 -35.72
N ARG A 102 -24.68 1.12 -35.98
CA ARG A 102 -24.17 0.44 -37.18
C ARG A 102 -25.15 -0.64 -37.63
N ALA A 103 -25.19 -0.91 -38.93
CA ALA A 103 -25.93 -2.06 -39.47
C ALA A 103 -25.24 -3.38 -39.11
N VAL A 104 -26.00 -4.48 -39.03
CA VAL A 104 -25.48 -5.83 -38.75
C VAL A 104 -24.42 -6.26 -39.76
N ALA A 105 -24.54 -5.85 -41.03
CA ALA A 105 -23.55 -6.09 -42.07
C ALA A 105 -22.25 -5.26 -41.92
N GLY A 106 -22.16 -4.40 -40.90
CA GLY A 106 -21.00 -3.57 -40.60
C GLY A 106 -20.98 -2.20 -41.28
N GLY A 107 -21.90 -1.87 -42.17
CA GLY A 107 -22.01 -0.53 -42.78
C GLY A 107 -22.86 0.48 -41.98
N ASP A 108 -23.16 1.63 -42.59
CA ASP A 108 -24.06 2.67 -42.07
C ASP A 108 -23.70 3.16 -40.65
N LEU A 109 -22.42 3.46 -40.44
CA LEU A 109 -21.93 4.03 -39.19
C LEU A 109 -22.51 5.43 -38.99
N ARG A 110 -23.16 5.66 -37.86
CA ARG A 110 -23.66 6.99 -37.46
C ARG A 110 -23.30 7.30 -36.02
N ASP A 111 -22.82 8.51 -35.78
CA ASP A 111 -22.65 9.07 -34.45
C ASP A 111 -23.97 9.67 -33.95
N ILE A 112 -24.30 9.41 -32.69
CA ILE A 112 -25.42 10.05 -32.00
C ILE A 112 -24.86 11.11 -31.07
N GLY A 113 -25.05 12.38 -31.45
CA GLY A 113 -24.73 13.50 -30.58
C GLY A 113 -25.62 13.51 -29.34
N PHE A 114 -25.03 13.74 -28.17
CA PHE A 114 -25.77 13.91 -26.93
C PHE A 114 -25.06 14.92 -26.02
N THR A 115 -25.76 15.38 -25.00
CA THR A 115 -25.19 16.13 -23.89
C THR A 115 -25.79 15.57 -22.62
N ALA A 116 -24.96 15.39 -21.58
CA ALA A 116 -25.39 14.90 -20.29
C ALA A 116 -24.88 15.84 -19.19
N GLU A 117 -25.72 16.10 -18.19
CA GLU A 117 -25.34 16.83 -16.99
C GLU A 117 -24.91 15.84 -15.90
N LEU A 118 -23.71 16.01 -15.36
CA LEU A 118 -23.21 15.25 -14.21
C LEU A 118 -23.20 16.14 -12.97
N LYS A 119 -23.95 15.76 -11.94
CA LYS A 119 -23.96 16.44 -10.65
C LYS A 119 -22.87 15.86 -9.75
N LEU A 120 -21.95 16.70 -9.31
CA LEU A 120 -20.81 16.33 -8.48
C LEU A 120 -20.93 16.97 -7.09
N ARG A 121 -20.51 16.25 -6.06
CA ARG A 121 -20.39 16.81 -4.70
C ARG A 121 -18.96 17.31 -4.51
N ARG A 122 -18.77 18.63 -4.52
CA ARG A 122 -17.44 19.22 -4.32
C ARG A 122 -17.12 19.33 -2.83
N PRO A 123 -16.03 18.71 -2.34
CA PRO A 123 -15.63 18.87 -0.96
C PRO A 123 -15.20 20.32 -0.71
N THR A 124 -15.78 20.95 0.31
CA THR A 124 -15.38 22.28 0.78
C THR A 124 -14.76 22.14 2.16
N PHE A 125 -13.45 22.32 2.25
CA PHE A 125 -12.73 22.23 3.51
C PHE A 125 -12.83 23.55 4.27
N ALA A 126 -13.62 23.57 5.35
CA ALA A 126 -13.70 24.74 6.24
C ALA A 126 -12.37 25.04 6.96
N ARG A 127 -11.56 23.99 7.17
CA ARG A 127 -10.20 24.07 7.71
C ARG A 127 -9.35 22.97 7.12
N LYS A 128 -8.05 23.24 6.97
CA LYS A 128 -7.02 22.22 6.74
C LYS A 128 -6.44 21.81 8.10
N LYS A 129 -6.07 20.54 8.26
CA LYS A 129 -5.43 20.02 9.48
C LYS A 129 -4.13 20.76 9.75
N ASP A 130 -3.98 21.31 10.95
CA ASP A 130 -2.69 21.78 11.45
C ASP A 130 -1.89 20.57 11.95
N ARG A 131 -0.78 20.28 11.27
CA ARG A 131 0.11 19.15 11.59
C ARG A 131 1.11 19.46 12.69
N GLN A 132 1.08 20.67 13.26
CA GLN A 132 1.84 21.02 14.45
C GLN A 132 3.36 20.81 14.26
N PHE A 133 3.88 21.19 13.09
CA PHE A 133 5.30 21.00 12.73
C PHE A 133 6.28 21.77 13.62
N ASP A 134 5.79 22.79 14.34
CA ASP A 134 6.58 23.63 15.25
C ASP A 134 6.32 23.33 16.74
N ASN A 135 5.60 22.24 17.04
CA ASN A 135 5.37 21.83 18.42
C ASN A 135 6.47 20.85 18.87
N PHE A 136 7.53 21.38 19.45
CA PHE A 136 8.68 20.59 19.93
C PHE A 136 8.54 20.10 21.39
N ARG A 137 7.35 20.24 21.97
CA ARG A 137 7.09 19.74 23.32
C ARG A 137 7.12 18.22 23.32
N THR A 138 7.45 17.65 24.46
CA THR A 138 7.29 16.22 24.72
C THR A 138 5.82 15.82 24.56
N ARG A 139 5.56 14.70 23.88
CA ARG A 139 4.23 14.15 23.61
C ARG A 139 4.19 12.68 24.02
N PRO A 140 3.03 12.15 24.47
CA PRO A 140 2.90 10.72 24.72
C PRO A 140 3.01 9.94 23.40
N VAL A 141 3.65 8.78 23.45
CA VAL A 141 3.68 7.80 22.36
C VAL A 141 2.28 7.24 22.15
N ARG A 142 1.80 7.23 20.90
CA ARG A 142 0.53 6.60 20.52
C ARG A 142 0.75 5.31 19.74
N GLY A 143 1.87 5.22 19.04
CA GLY A 143 2.28 4.12 18.17
C GLY A 143 2.81 2.92 18.95
N ILE A 144 2.00 2.35 19.84
CA ILE A 144 2.26 1.05 20.44
C ILE A 144 1.79 -0.01 19.46
N SER A 145 2.73 -0.67 18.77
CA SER A 145 2.44 -1.69 17.77
C SER A 145 2.71 -3.11 18.30
N ALA A 146 1.89 -4.06 17.83
CA ALA A 146 1.95 -5.48 18.16
C ALA A 146 2.17 -5.81 19.66
N PRO A 147 1.39 -5.23 20.60
CA PRO A 147 1.56 -5.55 22.01
C PRO A 147 1.09 -6.98 22.31
N VAL A 148 1.84 -7.71 23.13
CA VAL A 148 1.56 -9.10 23.52
C VAL A 148 1.74 -9.31 25.02
N LEU A 149 0.85 -10.09 25.65
CA LEU A 149 0.98 -10.46 27.08
C LEU A 149 2.04 -11.54 27.27
N SER A 150 2.76 -11.47 28.39
CA SER A 150 3.62 -12.55 28.88
C SER A 150 2.79 -13.78 29.26
N PRO A 151 3.38 -14.99 29.29
CA PRO A 151 2.70 -16.21 29.69
C PRO A 151 2.06 -16.12 31.09
N ASP A 152 2.69 -15.41 32.03
CA ASP A 152 2.14 -15.20 33.37
C ASP A 152 1.07 -14.09 33.45
N GLY A 153 0.82 -13.38 32.34
CA GLY A 153 -0.16 -12.30 32.22
C GLY A 153 0.22 -11.01 32.97
N ARG A 154 1.44 -10.88 33.49
CA ARG A 154 1.87 -9.74 34.32
C ARG A 154 2.65 -8.68 33.58
N SER A 155 3.13 -8.99 32.38
CA SER A 155 3.94 -8.09 31.56
C SER A 155 3.43 -8.04 30.13
N ILE A 156 3.79 -6.99 29.41
CA ILE A 156 3.60 -6.87 27.97
C ILE A 156 4.94 -6.69 27.26
N ALA A 157 5.05 -7.17 26.04
CA ALA A 157 6.09 -6.77 25.09
C ALA A 157 5.44 -6.05 23.91
N PHE A 158 6.09 -5.05 23.34
CA PHE A 158 5.53 -4.24 22.25
C PHE A 158 6.65 -3.52 21.47
N VAL A 159 6.30 -2.94 20.33
CA VAL A 159 7.21 -2.06 19.56
C VAL A 159 6.74 -0.62 19.62
N ALA A 160 7.67 0.27 19.91
CA ALA A 160 7.48 1.72 19.94
C ALA A 160 8.81 2.43 19.64
N LEU A 161 8.75 3.53 18.87
CA LEU A 161 9.91 4.37 18.55
C LEU A 161 11.07 3.59 17.91
N ASN A 162 10.76 2.65 17.01
CA ASN A 162 11.66 1.70 16.32
C ASN A 162 12.11 0.46 17.10
N ASP A 163 11.84 0.38 18.41
CA ASP A 163 12.46 -0.65 19.24
C ASP A 163 11.47 -1.56 19.93
N VAL A 164 11.97 -2.71 20.37
CA VAL A 164 11.24 -3.64 21.23
C VAL A 164 11.35 -3.18 22.68
N TRP A 165 10.21 -3.16 23.36
CA TRP A 165 10.08 -2.83 24.78
C TRP A 165 9.37 -3.95 25.52
N THR A 166 9.65 -4.05 26.82
CA THR A 166 8.87 -4.83 27.78
C THR A 166 8.40 -3.93 28.91
N MET A 167 7.23 -4.21 29.47
CA MET A 167 6.71 -3.47 30.61
C MET A 167 5.95 -4.42 31.52
N ARG A 168 6.33 -4.47 32.79
CA ARG A 168 5.49 -5.09 33.82
C ARG A 168 4.27 -4.19 34.03
N ILE A 169 3.07 -4.75 34.01
CA ILE A 169 1.84 -3.95 34.02
C ILE A 169 1.78 -3.12 35.31
N GLY A 170 1.73 -1.79 35.15
CA GLY A 170 1.75 -0.83 36.27
C GLY A 170 3.13 -0.28 36.63
N GLU A 171 4.19 -0.70 35.92
CA GLU A 171 5.56 -0.21 36.08
C GLU A 171 6.06 0.48 34.79
N ASP A 172 7.24 1.08 34.84
CA ASP A 172 7.84 1.78 33.70
C ASP A 172 8.32 0.80 32.60
N PRO A 173 8.16 1.16 31.30
CA PRO A 173 8.70 0.36 30.20
C PRO A 173 10.23 0.29 30.18
N VAL A 174 10.75 -0.90 29.88
CA VAL A 174 12.17 -1.20 29.69
C VAL A 174 12.45 -1.48 28.22
N ARG A 175 13.39 -0.74 27.65
CA ARG A 175 13.82 -0.87 26.24
C ARG A 175 14.74 -2.10 26.08
N LEU A 176 14.45 -2.96 25.11
CA LEU A 176 15.23 -4.17 24.83
C LEU A 176 16.17 -4.01 23.62
N THR A 177 15.82 -3.18 22.64
CA THR A 177 16.67 -2.88 21.47
C THR A 177 16.91 -1.38 21.32
N ASN A 178 18.02 -1.01 20.67
CA ASN A 178 18.40 0.39 20.48
C ASN A 178 19.38 0.50 19.32
N ASP A 179 18.88 0.32 18.10
CA ASP A 179 19.68 0.37 16.89
C ASP A 179 18.86 0.92 15.71
N PRO A 180 19.50 1.33 14.61
CA PRO A 180 18.79 1.94 13.48
C PRO A 180 18.10 0.92 12.56
N ASP A 181 18.27 -0.38 12.79
CA ASP A 181 17.55 -1.41 12.07
C ASP A 181 16.12 -1.49 12.63
N ARG A 182 15.13 -1.79 11.79
CA ARG A 182 13.75 -1.87 12.26
C ARG A 182 13.45 -3.23 12.91
N ASP A 183 12.85 -3.20 14.10
CA ASP A 183 12.32 -4.38 14.79
C ASP A 183 10.77 -4.44 14.76
N ALA A 184 10.20 -5.65 14.78
CA ALA A 184 8.76 -5.86 14.62
C ALA A 184 8.26 -7.16 15.26
N ASN A 185 6.94 -7.27 15.47
CA ASN A 185 6.25 -8.51 15.85
C ASN A 185 6.86 -9.23 17.07
N PRO A 186 7.02 -8.56 18.23
CA PRO A 186 7.57 -9.20 19.43
C PRO A 186 6.64 -10.29 19.94
N GLN A 187 7.22 -11.34 20.51
CA GLN A 187 6.56 -12.49 21.09
C GLN A 187 7.37 -13.00 22.29
N TRP A 188 6.68 -13.56 23.28
CA TRP A 188 7.33 -14.19 24.44
C TRP A 188 7.70 -15.64 24.16
N THR A 189 8.81 -16.10 24.74
CA THR A 189 9.04 -17.53 24.94
C THR A 189 7.99 -18.11 25.91
N SER A 190 7.71 -19.41 25.82
CA SER A 190 6.65 -20.06 26.63
C SER A 190 6.92 -19.99 28.14
N ASP A 191 8.19 -19.90 28.55
CA ASP A 191 8.62 -19.72 29.92
C ASP A 191 8.67 -18.24 30.37
N GLY A 192 8.46 -17.29 29.45
CA GLY A 192 8.54 -15.85 29.71
C GLY A 192 9.95 -15.31 29.95
N SER A 193 11.01 -16.10 29.75
CA SER A 193 12.39 -15.70 30.04
C SER A 193 13.02 -14.80 28.97
N ALA A 194 12.43 -14.75 27.77
CA ALA A 194 12.93 -13.98 26.65
C ALA A 194 11.80 -13.47 25.73
N VAL A 195 12.15 -12.45 24.94
CA VAL A 195 11.29 -11.91 23.87
C VAL A 195 11.99 -12.10 22.53
N TYR A 196 11.31 -12.71 21.56
CA TYR A 196 11.78 -12.84 20.17
C TYR A 196 10.95 -11.98 19.22
N PHE A 197 11.54 -11.56 18.11
CA PHE A 197 10.97 -10.58 17.20
C PHE A 197 11.58 -10.68 15.80
N SER A 198 10.90 -10.11 14.80
CA SER A 198 11.46 -9.89 13.46
C SER A 198 12.41 -8.69 13.47
N SER A 199 13.56 -8.80 12.83
CA SER A 199 14.54 -7.70 12.75
C SER A 199 15.17 -7.58 11.37
N GLU A 200 15.36 -6.35 10.87
CA GLU A 200 16.16 -6.08 9.67
C GLU A 200 17.67 -6.29 9.87
N ARG A 201 18.11 -6.37 11.14
CA ARG A 201 19.52 -6.42 11.49
C ARG A 201 20.20 -7.68 10.96
N GLY A 202 21.33 -7.52 10.28
CA GLY A 202 22.25 -8.61 9.96
C GLY A 202 21.65 -9.73 9.08
N ASN A 203 20.74 -9.39 8.15
CA ASN A 203 20.23 -10.31 7.13
C ASN A 203 20.02 -9.60 5.77
N ALA A 204 20.97 -8.74 5.39
CA ALA A 204 21.02 -8.05 4.09
C ALA A 204 19.73 -7.29 3.71
N GLY A 205 19.01 -6.77 4.72
CA GLY A 205 17.74 -6.06 4.57
C GLY A 205 16.49 -6.91 4.55
N GLN A 206 16.64 -8.22 4.62
CA GLN A 206 15.54 -9.15 4.84
C GLN A 206 15.32 -9.35 6.35
N LEU A 207 14.08 -9.65 6.75
CA LEU A 207 13.78 -9.90 8.16
C LEU A 207 14.39 -11.23 8.59
N ALA A 208 15.17 -11.18 9.68
CA ALA A 208 15.59 -12.33 10.48
C ALA A 208 14.74 -12.41 11.75
N ILE A 209 14.99 -13.45 12.55
CA ILE A 209 14.36 -13.63 13.87
C ILE A 209 15.46 -13.54 14.92
N ASP A 210 15.37 -12.53 15.77
CA ASP A 210 16.25 -12.32 16.91
C ASP A 210 15.50 -12.53 18.22
N GLN A 211 16.24 -12.71 19.30
CA GLN A 211 15.72 -12.86 20.66
C GLN A 211 16.56 -12.04 21.63
N VAL A 212 15.94 -11.43 22.65
CA VAL A 212 16.60 -10.85 23.81
C VAL A 212 16.20 -11.61 25.07
N THR A 213 17.18 -12.18 25.77
CA THR A 213 16.98 -12.80 27.09
C THR A 213 16.86 -11.72 28.16
N LEU A 214 15.76 -11.73 28.92
CA LEU A 214 15.44 -10.61 29.81
C LEU A 214 16.39 -10.48 31.00
N ALA A 215 16.83 -11.60 31.56
CA ALA A 215 17.72 -11.60 32.73
C ALA A 215 19.10 -11.00 32.43
N THR A 216 19.58 -11.09 31.19
CA THR A 216 20.95 -10.69 30.80
C THR A 216 20.99 -9.53 29.80
N GLY A 217 19.88 -9.22 29.13
CA GLY A 217 19.84 -8.33 27.98
C GLY A 217 20.54 -8.88 26.74
N ALA A 218 20.96 -10.14 26.74
CA ALA A 218 21.73 -10.72 25.64
C ALA A 218 20.84 -10.92 24.40
N ARG A 219 21.24 -10.33 23.27
CA ARG A 219 20.58 -10.52 21.97
C ARG A 219 21.23 -11.66 21.18
N THR A 220 20.42 -12.60 20.70
CA THR A 220 20.85 -13.75 19.91
C THR A 220 20.03 -13.91 18.63
N ARG A 221 20.64 -14.50 17.60
CA ARG A 221 20.00 -14.84 16.32
C ARG A 221 19.33 -16.21 16.45
N LEU A 222 18.00 -16.28 16.26
CA LEU A 222 17.26 -17.54 16.24
C LEU A 222 17.17 -18.16 14.84
N ALA A 223 16.94 -17.32 13.82
CA ALA A 223 16.82 -17.77 12.44
C ALA A 223 17.16 -16.65 11.45
N ALA A 224 17.89 -16.98 10.40
CA ALA A 224 18.06 -16.14 9.21
C ALA A 224 18.30 -17.04 8.00
N ILE A 225 17.66 -16.69 6.88
CA ILE A 225 17.87 -17.39 5.62
C ILE A 225 18.31 -16.34 4.59
N PRO A 226 19.54 -16.44 4.05
CA PRO A 226 20.01 -15.50 3.04
C PRO A 226 19.03 -15.37 1.87
N GLY A 227 18.70 -14.13 1.50
CA GLY A 227 17.81 -13.82 0.38
C GLY A 227 16.30 -13.97 0.67
N ARG A 228 15.91 -14.30 1.92
CA ARG A 228 14.52 -14.50 2.32
C ARG A 228 14.18 -13.74 3.61
N SER A 229 13.03 -13.07 3.64
CA SER A 229 12.45 -12.53 4.87
C SER A 229 11.65 -13.60 5.61
N LEU A 230 11.87 -13.66 6.92
CA LEU A 230 11.11 -14.48 7.85
C LEU A 230 10.14 -13.55 8.61
N VAL A 231 8.89 -13.52 8.17
CA VAL A 231 7.90 -12.54 8.62
C VAL A 231 6.96 -13.16 9.65
N THR A 232 6.49 -12.33 10.59
CA THR A 232 5.48 -12.67 11.62
C THR A 232 5.73 -14.01 12.32
N PRO A 233 6.92 -14.20 12.93
CA PRO A 233 7.32 -15.49 13.45
C PRO A 233 6.51 -15.92 14.68
N LYS A 234 6.25 -17.23 14.79
CA LYS A 234 5.64 -17.86 15.97
C LYS A 234 6.34 -19.16 16.33
N LEU A 235 6.87 -19.22 17.55
CA LEU A 235 7.50 -20.40 18.12
C LEU A 235 6.44 -21.49 18.41
N SER A 236 6.76 -22.75 18.12
CA SER A 236 5.93 -23.90 18.48
C SER A 236 5.84 -24.08 20.01
N PRO A 237 4.81 -24.76 20.53
CA PRO A 237 4.62 -24.93 21.98
C PRO A 237 5.82 -25.59 22.69
N ASP A 238 6.47 -26.54 22.03
CA ASP A 238 7.68 -27.24 22.50
C ASP A 238 8.98 -26.42 22.30
N GLY A 239 8.90 -25.27 21.65
CA GLY A 239 10.04 -24.41 21.38
C GLY A 239 10.95 -24.91 20.25
N THR A 240 10.69 -26.03 19.59
CA THR A 240 11.67 -26.63 18.65
C THR A 240 11.60 -26.06 17.23
N ARG A 241 10.46 -25.45 16.87
CA ARG A 241 10.14 -24.99 15.51
C ARG A 241 9.63 -23.56 15.52
N ILE A 242 9.82 -22.83 14.42
CA ILE A 242 9.26 -21.49 14.23
C ILE A 242 8.46 -21.46 12.93
N ALA A 243 7.16 -21.18 13.01
CA ALA A 243 6.36 -20.90 11.83
C ALA A 243 6.52 -19.43 11.44
N TYR A 244 6.63 -19.16 10.14
CA TYR A 244 6.73 -17.80 9.60
C TYR A 244 6.16 -17.76 8.19
N THR A 245 5.89 -16.55 7.70
CA THR A 245 5.53 -16.34 6.28
C THR A 245 6.71 -15.72 5.52
N SER A 246 6.93 -16.14 4.28
CA SER A 246 7.88 -15.47 3.39
C SER A 246 7.22 -14.38 2.55
N LEU A 247 8.04 -13.56 1.87
CA LEU A 247 7.56 -12.49 0.97
C LEU A 247 6.62 -12.97 -0.14
N SER A 248 6.74 -14.24 -0.55
CA SER A 248 5.85 -14.87 -1.54
C SER A 248 4.53 -15.38 -0.95
N GLY A 249 4.28 -15.16 0.34
CA GLY A 249 3.09 -15.63 1.06
C GLY A 249 3.07 -17.12 1.37
N GLN A 250 4.23 -17.79 1.32
CA GLN A 250 4.30 -19.20 1.72
C GLN A 250 4.35 -19.31 3.23
N LEU A 251 3.66 -20.33 3.77
CA LEU A 251 3.83 -20.75 5.16
C LEU A 251 4.97 -21.74 5.25
N GLU A 252 5.93 -21.42 6.10
CA GLU A 252 7.15 -22.20 6.29
C GLU A 252 7.42 -22.47 7.76
N ILE A 253 8.15 -23.54 8.03
CA ILE A 253 8.59 -23.92 9.36
C ILE A 253 10.12 -24.03 9.39
N TRP A 254 10.73 -23.23 10.25
CA TRP A 254 12.15 -23.32 10.61
C TRP A 254 12.33 -24.33 11.74
N ASN A 255 13.15 -25.35 11.52
CA ASN A 255 13.61 -26.27 12.56
C ASN A 255 14.88 -25.70 13.22
N ARG A 256 14.80 -25.42 14.53
CA ARG A 256 15.90 -24.78 15.26
C ARG A 256 17.08 -25.70 15.51
N ALA A 257 16.87 -27.02 15.58
CA ALA A 257 17.93 -27.98 15.86
C ALA A 257 18.79 -28.24 14.61
N THR A 258 18.16 -28.35 13.44
CA THR A 258 18.86 -28.61 12.18
C THR A 258 19.26 -27.33 11.46
N GLY A 259 18.63 -26.19 11.76
CA GLY A 259 18.85 -24.93 11.06
C GLY A 259 18.31 -24.95 9.62
N THR A 260 17.21 -25.66 9.38
CA THR A 260 16.62 -25.83 8.04
C THR A 260 15.18 -25.33 8.01
N SER A 261 14.73 -24.88 6.83
CA SER A 261 13.33 -24.50 6.60
C SER A 261 12.62 -25.48 5.67
N GLU A 262 11.34 -25.68 5.92
CA GLU A 262 10.43 -26.50 5.11
C GLU A 262 9.18 -25.69 4.70
N VAL A 263 8.81 -25.78 3.43
CA VAL A 263 7.54 -25.22 2.92
C VAL A 263 6.39 -26.17 3.27
N ILE A 264 5.43 -25.67 4.04
CA ILE A 264 4.25 -26.43 4.46
C ILE A 264 3.10 -26.24 3.48
N ILE A 265 2.86 -24.98 3.08
CA ILE A 265 1.87 -24.64 2.07
C ILE A 265 2.55 -23.85 0.95
N ALA A 266 2.54 -24.45 -0.25
CA ALA A 266 2.81 -23.72 -1.48
C ALA A 266 1.67 -22.71 -1.71
N SER A 267 2.04 -21.46 -2.00
CA SER A 267 1.17 -20.28 -2.00
C SER A 267 -0.21 -20.49 -2.65
N ASN A 268 -1.26 -19.96 -2.01
CA ASN A 268 -2.59 -19.74 -2.61
C ASN A 268 -3.14 -18.32 -2.40
N SER A 269 -2.43 -17.45 -1.67
CA SER A 269 -2.60 -16.00 -1.66
C SER A 269 -1.34 -15.38 -1.03
N THR A 270 -0.80 -14.29 -1.58
CA THR A 270 0.52 -13.73 -1.17
C THR A 270 0.53 -13.06 0.23
N GLN A 271 -0.58 -13.11 0.98
CA GLN A 271 -0.86 -12.19 2.08
C GLN A 271 -1.75 -12.84 3.17
N VAL A 272 -1.18 -13.64 4.06
CA VAL A 272 -1.87 -14.28 5.20
C VAL A 272 -1.46 -13.65 6.54
N SER A 273 -2.21 -13.93 7.62
CA SER A 273 -1.86 -13.42 8.95
C SER A 273 -0.72 -14.17 9.64
N THR A 274 -0.26 -13.65 10.78
CA THR A 274 0.65 -14.34 11.71
C THR A 274 0.18 -15.76 12.03
N PRO A 275 0.99 -16.81 11.78
CA PRO A 275 0.67 -18.19 12.12
C PRO A 275 0.46 -18.41 13.63
N GLN A 276 -0.51 -19.23 14.00
CA GLN A 276 -0.79 -19.64 15.39
C GLN A 276 -0.73 -21.17 15.52
N TRP A 277 0.09 -21.69 16.43
CA TRP A 277 0.20 -23.12 16.66
C TRP A 277 -0.93 -23.63 17.56
N THR A 278 -1.52 -24.78 17.21
CA THR A 278 -2.32 -25.53 18.18
C THR A 278 -1.46 -26.04 19.33
N PRO A 279 -2.02 -26.26 20.54
CA PRO A 279 -1.24 -26.64 21.72
C PRO A 279 -0.46 -27.96 21.56
N ASP A 280 -0.98 -28.89 20.75
CA ASP A 280 -0.33 -30.17 20.42
C ASP A 280 0.82 -30.03 19.41
N GLY A 281 1.03 -28.84 18.84
CA GLY A 281 2.03 -28.55 17.82
C GLY A 281 1.80 -29.28 16.49
N GLN A 282 0.62 -29.87 16.24
CA GLN A 282 0.33 -30.63 15.03
C GLN A 282 -0.31 -29.78 13.92
N ARG A 283 -0.82 -28.59 14.26
CA ARG A 283 -1.54 -27.73 13.31
C ARG A 283 -1.19 -26.26 13.46
N ILE A 284 -1.44 -25.54 12.38
CA ILE A 284 -1.33 -24.09 12.31
C ILE A 284 -2.69 -23.51 11.94
N LEU A 285 -3.15 -22.56 12.73
CA LEU A 285 -4.27 -21.68 12.42
C LEU A 285 -3.74 -20.34 11.91
N LEU A 286 -4.31 -19.83 10.83
CA LEU A 286 -4.08 -18.47 10.34
C LEU A 286 -5.36 -17.88 9.75
N VAL A 287 -5.36 -16.59 9.46
CA VAL A 287 -6.39 -15.93 8.66
C VAL A 287 -5.92 -15.84 7.22
N ASP A 288 -6.75 -16.30 6.29
CA ASP A 288 -6.48 -16.31 4.85
C ASP A 288 -7.74 -15.89 4.07
N ASN A 289 -7.54 -15.49 2.82
CA ASN A 289 -8.60 -15.11 1.91
C ASN A 289 -9.16 -16.34 1.19
N GLU A 290 -10.38 -16.73 1.52
CA GLU A 290 -11.08 -17.73 0.72
C GLU A 290 -11.73 -17.04 -0.49
N ARG A 291 -11.08 -17.18 -1.64
CA ARG A 291 -11.53 -16.66 -2.93
C ARG A 291 -12.92 -17.23 -3.28
N ILE A 292 -13.84 -16.37 -3.72
CA ILE A 292 -15.22 -16.79 -4.03
C ILE A 292 -15.31 -17.56 -5.37
N ASN A 293 -14.55 -17.16 -6.38
CA ASN A 293 -14.58 -17.77 -7.71
C ASN A 293 -13.31 -17.45 -8.52
N ASN A 294 -13.12 -18.13 -9.64
CA ASN A 294 -11.99 -17.97 -10.55
C ASN A 294 -12.03 -16.68 -11.38
N ARG A 295 -13.13 -15.90 -11.30
CA ARG A 295 -13.21 -14.58 -11.94
C ARG A 295 -12.52 -13.48 -11.15
N PHE A 296 -12.64 -13.50 -9.83
CA PHE A 296 -12.17 -12.42 -8.97
C PHE A 296 -11.29 -12.95 -7.85
N ARG A 297 -10.13 -12.30 -7.64
CA ARG A 297 -9.19 -12.65 -6.57
C ARG A 297 -9.71 -12.36 -5.16
N GLU A 298 -10.78 -11.59 -5.04
CA GLU A 298 -11.36 -11.17 -3.77
C GLU A 298 -12.27 -12.22 -3.15
N GLY A 299 -12.09 -12.38 -1.85
CA GLY A 299 -12.75 -13.39 -1.05
C GLY A 299 -13.20 -12.88 0.31
N TYR A 300 -13.48 -13.84 1.20
CA TYR A 300 -13.75 -13.59 2.60
C TYR A 300 -12.56 -14.02 3.47
N ASN A 301 -12.20 -13.20 4.45
CA ASN A 301 -11.22 -13.55 5.45
C ASN A 301 -11.82 -14.59 6.42
N LYS A 302 -11.24 -15.78 6.40
CA LYS A 302 -11.67 -16.93 7.18
C LYS A 302 -10.51 -17.47 8.00
N LEU A 303 -10.82 -18.24 9.04
CA LEU A 303 -9.82 -19.08 9.66
C LEU A 303 -9.44 -20.18 8.68
N ARG A 304 -8.16 -20.49 8.58
CA ARG A 304 -7.64 -21.64 7.86
C ARG A 304 -6.82 -22.47 8.82
N VAL A 305 -7.25 -23.71 9.04
CA VAL A 305 -6.52 -24.67 9.87
C VAL A 305 -5.77 -25.61 8.95
N ILE A 306 -4.47 -25.74 9.21
CA ILE A 306 -3.50 -26.46 8.40
C ILE A 306 -2.98 -27.61 9.23
N ASP A 307 -3.20 -28.83 8.77
CA ASP A 307 -2.66 -30.04 9.39
C ASP A 307 -1.25 -30.33 8.85
N LEU A 308 -0.26 -30.37 9.74
CA LEU A 308 1.14 -30.43 9.33
C LEU A 308 1.55 -31.80 8.81
N ALA A 309 0.92 -32.87 9.30
CA ALA A 309 1.24 -34.24 8.89
C ALA A 309 0.70 -34.52 7.48
N THR A 310 -0.55 -34.15 7.22
CA THR A 310 -1.22 -34.39 5.93
C THR A 310 -0.96 -33.28 4.91
N ARG A 311 -0.48 -32.11 5.36
CA ARG A 311 -0.35 -30.86 4.58
C ARG A 311 -1.66 -30.41 3.93
N THR A 312 -2.78 -30.76 4.55
CA THR A 312 -4.12 -30.32 4.11
C THR A 312 -4.57 -29.09 4.89
N ALA A 313 -5.47 -28.32 4.31
CA ALA A 313 -5.99 -27.12 4.95
C ALA A 313 -7.52 -26.99 4.77
N VAL A 314 -8.21 -26.54 5.81
CA VAL A 314 -9.67 -26.35 5.82
C VAL A 314 -9.99 -24.91 6.21
N PHE A 315 -10.88 -24.27 5.45
CA PHE A 315 -11.39 -22.94 5.75
C PHE A 315 -12.64 -23.02 6.62
N TYR A 316 -12.67 -22.20 7.68
CA TYR A 316 -13.80 -22.06 8.59
C TYR A 316 -14.30 -20.61 8.61
N PRO A 317 -15.57 -20.35 8.26
CA PRO A 317 -16.16 -19.04 8.43
C PRO A 317 -16.37 -18.73 9.92
N VAL A 318 -16.15 -17.47 10.30
CA VAL A 318 -16.41 -16.99 11.68
C VAL A 318 -17.85 -16.51 11.89
N ALA A 319 -18.57 -16.29 10.79
CA ALA A 319 -19.96 -15.86 10.74
C ALA A 319 -20.54 -16.14 9.33
N ALA A 320 -21.86 -16.01 9.19
CA ALA A 320 -22.48 -16.02 7.87
C ALA A 320 -21.97 -14.83 7.04
N ALA A 321 -21.56 -15.11 5.79
CA ALA A 321 -21.15 -14.07 4.87
C ALA A 321 -22.28 -13.02 4.70
N PRO A 322 -21.95 -11.73 4.57
CA PRO A 322 -20.60 -11.18 4.38
C PRO A 322 -19.85 -10.79 5.66
N ARG A 323 -20.29 -11.22 6.86
CA ARG A 323 -19.52 -11.00 8.09
C ARG A 323 -18.28 -11.90 8.10
N GLN A 324 -17.14 -11.33 8.47
CA GLN A 324 -15.82 -11.95 8.33
C GLN A 324 -14.82 -11.29 9.28
N ILE A 325 -13.62 -11.88 9.40
CA ILE A 325 -12.50 -11.24 10.08
C ILE A 325 -12.11 -9.98 9.32
N SER A 326 -11.95 -8.85 10.02
CA SER A 326 -12.00 -7.52 9.40
C SER A 326 -10.86 -7.28 8.42
N GLU A 327 -9.68 -7.83 8.70
CA GLU A 327 -8.43 -7.76 7.94
C GLU A 327 -7.41 -8.77 8.51
N ARG A 328 -6.25 -8.96 7.87
CA ARG A 328 -5.30 -10.06 8.17
C ARG A 328 -3.98 -9.62 8.81
N ASP A 329 -3.80 -8.33 9.08
CA ASP A 329 -2.67 -7.77 9.81
C ASP A 329 -3.09 -7.42 11.26
N GLU A 330 -3.56 -6.20 11.51
CA GLU A 330 -3.87 -5.71 12.87
C GLU A 330 -5.23 -6.23 13.38
N GLY A 331 -6.07 -6.80 12.52
CA GLY A 331 -7.39 -7.35 12.86
C GLY A 331 -7.41 -8.87 12.91
N ALA A 332 -6.25 -9.50 12.73
CA ALA A 332 -6.10 -10.93 12.59
C ALA A 332 -6.51 -11.71 13.85
N ALA A 333 -6.58 -13.04 13.69
CA ALA A 333 -6.94 -13.96 14.75
C ALA A 333 -5.75 -14.32 15.65
N ALA A 334 -6.00 -14.42 16.95
CA ALA A 334 -5.08 -14.93 17.96
C ALA A 334 -5.70 -16.14 18.67
N LEU A 335 -4.99 -17.26 18.67
CA LEU A 335 -5.41 -18.50 19.32
C LEU A 335 -5.08 -18.45 20.82
N ALA A 336 -6.02 -18.88 21.66
CA ALA A 336 -5.77 -19.02 23.09
C ALA A 336 -4.71 -20.11 23.34
N PRO A 337 -3.83 -19.97 24.36
CA PRO A 337 -2.78 -20.94 24.64
C PRO A 337 -3.28 -22.38 24.87
N ASP A 338 -4.50 -22.55 25.39
CA ASP A 338 -5.14 -23.87 25.57
C ASP A 338 -5.82 -24.41 24.29
N GLY A 339 -5.83 -23.65 23.19
CA GLY A 339 -6.43 -24.02 21.91
C GLY A 339 -7.96 -24.00 21.88
N SER A 340 -8.63 -23.73 23.01
CA SER A 340 -10.09 -23.86 23.15
C SER A 340 -10.88 -22.71 22.54
N LYS A 341 -10.22 -21.58 22.25
CA LYS A 341 -10.87 -20.35 21.77
C LYS A 341 -9.94 -19.57 20.86
N VAL A 342 -10.52 -18.78 19.97
CA VAL A 342 -9.81 -17.81 19.12
C VAL A 342 -10.44 -16.43 19.28
N ALA A 343 -9.60 -15.41 19.40
CA ALA A 343 -9.99 -14.01 19.43
C ALA A 343 -9.66 -13.36 18.08
N PHE A 344 -10.53 -12.50 17.55
CA PHE A 344 -10.31 -11.81 16.27
C PHE A 344 -11.17 -10.56 16.17
N ILE A 345 -10.88 -9.70 15.20
CA ILE A 345 -11.66 -8.47 14.99
C ILE A 345 -12.69 -8.69 13.89
N MET A 346 -13.96 -8.49 14.18
CA MET A 346 -15.06 -8.52 13.20
C MET A 346 -15.93 -7.29 13.41
N ASP A 347 -16.34 -6.64 12.32
CA ASP A 347 -17.10 -5.38 12.36
C ASP A 347 -16.40 -4.32 13.25
N SER A 348 -15.05 -4.31 13.25
CA SER A 348 -14.17 -3.44 14.05
C SER A 348 -14.25 -3.62 15.58
N ARG A 349 -14.80 -4.75 16.05
CA ARG A 349 -14.91 -5.10 17.47
C ARG A 349 -14.27 -6.45 17.76
N LEU A 350 -13.81 -6.63 19.00
CA LEU A 350 -13.21 -7.89 19.42
C LEU A 350 -14.32 -8.94 19.59
N HIS A 351 -14.08 -10.11 19.00
CA HIS A 351 -14.93 -11.27 19.11
C HIS A 351 -14.11 -12.46 19.61
N VAL A 352 -14.76 -13.36 20.33
CA VAL A 352 -14.20 -14.64 20.78
C VAL A 352 -15.09 -15.77 20.26
N MET A 353 -14.47 -16.83 19.73
CA MET A 353 -15.18 -18.01 19.21
C MET A 353 -14.58 -19.28 19.81
N PRO A 354 -15.41 -20.23 20.30
CA PRO A 354 -14.93 -21.50 20.81
C PRO A 354 -14.46 -22.40 19.67
N LEU A 355 -13.40 -23.16 19.93
CA LEU A 355 -12.78 -24.13 19.03
C LEU A 355 -12.75 -25.52 19.66
N GLY A 356 -12.71 -26.54 18.82
CA GLY A 356 -12.37 -27.91 19.19
C GLY A 356 -10.86 -28.12 19.24
N PRO A 357 -10.39 -29.28 19.76
CA PRO A 357 -8.97 -29.65 19.75
C PRO A 357 -8.36 -29.65 18.35
N ASP A 358 -9.21 -29.83 17.34
CA ASP A 358 -8.85 -29.88 15.95
C ASP A 358 -8.67 -28.48 15.32
N GLY A 359 -8.97 -27.40 16.07
CA GLY A 359 -8.97 -26.02 15.61
C GLY A 359 -10.27 -25.60 14.90
N ALA A 360 -11.24 -26.51 14.73
CA ALA A 360 -12.51 -26.20 14.09
C ALA A 360 -13.43 -25.42 15.04
N PRO A 361 -14.24 -24.45 14.57
CA PRO A 361 -15.22 -23.78 15.40
C PRO A 361 -16.28 -24.74 15.94
N THR A 362 -16.56 -24.68 17.24
CA THR A 362 -17.56 -25.52 17.92
C THR A 362 -18.84 -24.74 18.29
N GLY A 363 -18.86 -23.43 18.02
CA GLY A 363 -19.98 -22.55 18.32
C GLY A 363 -19.81 -21.17 17.68
N PRO A 364 -20.82 -20.30 17.80
CA PRO A 364 -20.79 -18.98 17.19
C PRO A 364 -19.78 -18.05 17.88
N ALA A 365 -19.25 -17.10 17.11
CA ALA A 365 -18.46 -16.00 17.66
C ALA A 365 -19.32 -15.03 18.48
N ARG A 366 -18.81 -14.58 19.62
CA ARG A 366 -19.46 -13.60 20.50
C ARG A 366 -18.62 -12.33 20.59
N GLN A 367 -19.26 -11.17 20.41
CA GLN A 367 -18.63 -9.88 20.64
C GLN A 367 -18.29 -9.73 22.14
N VAL A 368 -17.08 -9.25 22.44
CA VAL A 368 -16.61 -9.04 23.82
C VAL A 368 -16.28 -7.59 24.14
N THR A 369 -16.20 -6.70 23.13
CA THR A 369 -15.94 -5.28 23.34
C THR A 369 -16.96 -4.36 22.65
N ASP A 370 -17.20 -3.20 23.26
CA ASP A 370 -18.00 -2.11 22.70
C ASP A 370 -17.17 -0.94 22.14
N ASP A 371 -15.85 -1.03 22.18
CA ASP A 371 -14.92 -0.07 21.61
C ASP A 371 -14.19 -0.67 20.40
N PRO A 372 -13.67 0.17 19.48
CA PRO A 372 -12.82 -0.35 18.40
C PRO A 372 -11.71 -1.22 18.97
N ALA A 373 -11.43 -2.34 18.32
CA ALA A 373 -10.41 -3.27 18.78
C ALA A 373 -9.52 -3.70 17.63
N ASP A 374 -8.22 -3.79 17.91
CA ASP A 374 -7.16 -4.29 17.04
C ASP A 374 -6.13 -5.06 17.89
N LEU A 375 -5.27 -5.83 17.23
CA LEU A 375 -4.10 -6.52 17.78
C LEU A 375 -4.43 -7.37 19.02
N PRO A 376 -5.39 -8.32 18.94
CA PRO A 376 -5.70 -9.17 20.07
C PRO A 376 -4.52 -10.11 20.40
N ALA A 377 -4.21 -10.25 21.68
CA ALA A 377 -3.21 -11.18 22.19
C ALA A 377 -3.66 -11.80 23.51
N TRP A 378 -3.56 -13.13 23.63
CA TRP A 378 -3.98 -13.85 24.83
C TRP A 378 -2.90 -13.86 25.92
N GLY A 379 -3.32 -13.80 27.18
CA GLY A 379 -2.51 -14.22 28.32
C GLY A 379 -2.47 -15.75 28.45
N GLY A 380 -1.48 -16.27 29.18
CA GLY A 380 -1.32 -17.72 29.39
C GLY A 380 -2.50 -18.41 30.08
N ASP A 381 -3.34 -17.65 30.78
CA ASP A 381 -4.56 -18.16 31.41
C ASP A 381 -5.67 -18.53 30.42
N SER A 382 -5.51 -18.26 29.12
CA SER A 382 -6.51 -18.49 28.06
C SER A 382 -7.86 -17.82 28.33
N GLN A 383 -7.84 -16.75 29.12
CA GLN A 383 -9.04 -16.03 29.53
C GLN A 383 -8.86 -14.50 29.51
N THR A 384 -7.64 -13.99 29.60
CA THR A 384 -7.34 -12.55 29.46
C THR A 384 -6.90 -12.27 28.03
N ILE A 385 -7.46 -11.24 27.41
CA ILE A 385 -7.09 -10.76 26.08
C ILE A 385 -6.61 -9.33 26.21
N LEU A 386 -5.37 -9.07 25.80
CA LEU A 386 -4.84 -7.74 25.51
C LEU A 386 -5.29 -7.31 24.12
N TYR A 387 -5.64 -6.03 23.95
CA TYR A 387 -6.00 -5.47 22.66
C TYR A 387 -5.71 -3.97 22.62
N LYS A 388 -5.63 -3.42 21.41
CA LYS A 388 -5.55 -1.97 21.15
C LYS A 388 -6.94 -1.41 20.89
N SER A 389 -7.28 -0.33 21.58
CA SER A 389 -8.47 0.49 21.34
C SER A 389 -8.07 1.90 20.94
N ALA A 390 -7.82 2.06 19.63
CA ALA A 390 -7.10 3.21 19.09
C ALA A 390 -5.78 3.43 19.86
N GLU A 391 -5.59 4.58 20.51
CA GLU A 391 -4.35 4.90 21.23
C GLU A 391 -4.13 4.02 22.47
N ARG A 392 -5.19 3.47 23.07
CA ARG A 392 -5.12 2.78 24.36
C ARG A 392 -4.75 1.32 24.21
N VAL A 393 -3.91 0.82 25.12
CA VAL A 393 -3.70 -0.61 25.35
C VAL A 393 -4.65 -1.04 26.46
N ARG A 394 -5.38 -2.14 26.29
CA ARG A 394 -6.41 -2.59 27.22
C ARG A 394 -6.39 -4.10 27.38
N THR A 395 -6.85 -4.59 28.52
CA THR A 395 -7.18 -6.00 28.72
C THR A 395 -8.67 -6.18 28.91
N VAL A 396 -9.23 -7.31 28.47
CA VAL A 396 -10.60 -7.74 28.73
C VAL A 396 -10.62 -9.25 28.98
N ARG A 397 -11.60 -9.75 29.73
CA ARG A 397 -11.81 -11.18 29.90
C ARG A 397 -12.49 -11.77 28.67
N ALA A 398 -12.30 -13.07 28.43
CA ALA A 398 -12.89 -13.77 27.31
C ALA A 398 -14.42 -13.71 27.32
N ASP A 399 -15.05 -13.54 28.49
CA ASP A 399 -16.49 -13.33 28.66
C ASP A 399 -16.95 -11.88 28.38
N GLY A 400 -16.03 -10.93 28.16
CA GLY A 400 -16.29 -9.50 27.97
C GLY A 400 -16.27 -8.69 29.27
N SER A 401 -16.08 -9.33 30.43
CA SER A 401 -16.01 -8.65 31.72
C SER A 401 -14.61 -8.06 32.01
N GLY A 402 -14.54 -7.22 33.03
CA GLY A 402 -13.26 -6.83 33.63
C GLY A 402 -12.33 -6.03 32.71
N THR A 403 -12.88 -5.26 31.76
CA THR A 403 -12.07 -4.39 30.89
C THR A 403 -11.28 -3.38 31.71
N ARG A 404 -9.96 -3.29 31.46
CA ARG A 404 -9.03 -2.40 32.14
C ARG A 404 -8.06 -1.79 31.15
N ASP A 405 -7.70 -0.53 31.37
CA ASP A 405 -6.63 0.11 30.62
C ASP A 405 -5.28 -0.40 31.15
N VAL A 406 -4.31 -0.56 30.27
CA VAL A 406 -2.90 -0.85 30.57
C VAL A 406 -2.11 0.39 30.12
N PRO A 407 -1.90 1.38 31.02
CA PRO A 407 -1.19 2.59 30.66
C PRO A 407 0.25 2.26 30.27
N VAL A 408 0.69 2.77 29.12
CA VAL A 408 2.09 2.68 28.66
C VAL A 408 2.62 4.10 28.64
N GLU A 409 3.35 4.46 29.69
CA GLU A 409 3.90 5.81 29.87
C GLU A 409 5.22 5.94 29.11
N LEU A 410 5.12 6.15 27.79
CA LEU A 410 6.24 6.52 26.94
C LEU A 410 6.01 7.90 26.32
N SER A 411 7.10 8.62 26.12
CA SER A 411 7.04 9.95 25.52
C SER A 411 8.16 10.16 24.52
N TRP A 412 7.92 11.04 23.56
CA TRP A 412 8.88 11.42 22.54
C TRP A 412 8.77 12.90 22.22
N ARG A 413 9.80 13.46 21.58
CA ARG A 413 9.79 14.82 21.06
C ARG A 413 10.37 14.81 19.65
N GLN A 414 9.89 15.72 18.81
CA GLN A 414 10.40 15.88 17.46
C GLN A 414 11.88 16.27 17.49
N ALA A 415 12.70 15.58 16.69
CA ALA A 415 14.11 15.88 16.51
C ALA A 415 14.27 17.10 15.59
N VAL A 416 14.77 18.19 16.17
CA VAL A 416 15.07 19.46 15.48
C VAL A 416 16.45 19.91 15.91
N PRO A 417 17.32 20.36 14.99
CA PRO A 417 18.63 20.90 15.37
C PRO A 417 18.47 22.21 16.14
N GLU A 418 19.40 22.49 17.05
CA GLU A 418 19.49 23.78 17.73
C GLU A 418 20.35 24.75 16.92
N GLY A 419 20.04 26.05 17.04
CA GLY A 419 20.84 27.13 16.44
C GLY A 419 20.54 27.42 14.96
N ARG A 420 21.46 28.18 14.36
CA ARG A 420 21.34 28.72 13.01
C ARG A 420 22.32 28.02 12.07
N THR A 421 21.80 27.53 10.94
CA THR A 421 22.59 26.93 9.86
C THR A 421 22.48 27.80 8.62
N LEU A 422 23.62 28.18 8.05
CA LEU A 422 23.71 28.80 6.74
C LEU A 422 23.99 27.71 5.71
N ILE A 423 23.18 27.62 4.67
CA ILE A 423 23.43 26.77 3.50
C ILE A 423 23.82 27.70 2.35
N HIS A 424 25.08 27.64 1.95
CA HIS A 424 25.59 28.38 0.79
C HIS A 424 25.39 27.51 -0.46
N ALA A 425 24.50 27.91 -1.36
CA ALA A 425 24.14 27.17 -2.55
C ALA A 425 24.72 27.83 -3.80
N GLY A 426 25.48 27.07 -4.60
CA GLY A 426 25.99 27.55 -5.89
C GLY A 426 24.87 27.92 -6.86
N ALA A 427 23.79 27.15 -6.82
CA ALA A 427 22.53 27.50 -7.43
C ALA A 427 21.33 27.11 -6.56
N LEU A 428 20.20 27.77 -6.75
CA LEU A 428 18.92 27.48 -6.13
C LEU A 428 17.82 27.41 -7.19
N TRP A 429 17.08 26.30 -7.22
CA TRP A 429 15.72 26.28 -7.73
C TRP A 429 14.75 26.30 -6.56
N ASP A 430 13.91 27.33 -6.44
CA ASP A 430 13.04 27.52 -5.27
C ASP A 430 11.71 26.74 -5.33
N GLY A 431 11.44 26.01 -6.40
CA GLY A 431 10.17 25.31 -6.61
C GLY A 431 9.05 26.18 -7.19
N VAL A 432 9.35 27.42 -7.60
CA VAL A 432 8.38 28.38 -8.18
C VAL A 432 8.89 28.99 -9.48
N GLY A 433 10.18 29.35 -9.54
CA GLY A 433 10.79 29.99 -10.71
C GLY A 433 11.04 29.04 -11.87
N THR A 434 11.19 29.62 -13.07
CA THR A 434 11.55 28.93 -14.32
C THR A 434 13.06 28.85 -14.56
N ALA A 435 13.88 29.46 -13.69
CA ALA A 435 15.32 29.55 -13.82
C ALA A 435 16.01 29.41 -12.46
N LEU A 436 17.30 29.05 -12.49
CA LEU A 436 18.13 28.98 -11.30
C LEU A 436 18.57 30.37 -10.84
N ARG A 437 18.49 30.63 -9.53
CA ARG A 437 19.22 31.71 -8.87
C ARG A 437 20.63 31.21 -8.57
N ARG A 438 21.65 32.05 -8.71
CA ARG A 438 23.06 31.68 -8.48
C ARG A 438 23.55 32.32 -7.19
N ASP A 439 24.48 31.64 -6.54
CA ASP A 439 25.22 32.15 -5.39
C ASP A 439 24.28 32.66 -4.29
N VAL A 440 23.57 31.72 -3.66
CA VAL A 440 22.44 32.00 -2.77
C VAL A 440 22.69 31.42 -1.39
N ASP A 441 22.47 32.23 -0.38
CA ASP A 441 22.44 31.81 1.01
C ASP A 441 21.02 31.52 1.49
N ILE A 442 20.82 30.33 2.01
CA ILE A 442 19.59 29.90 2.68
C ILE A 442 19.90 29.76 4.16
N VAL A 443 19.28 30.60 4.97
CA VAL A 443 19.44 30.54 6.42
C VAL A 443 18.30 29.75 7.02
N VAL A 444 18.66 28.77 7.84
CA VAL A 444 17.75 27.92 8.59
C VAL A 444 17.96 28.16 10.08
N GLU A 445 16.87 28.30 10.84
CA GLU A 445 16.87 28.34 12.29
C GLU A 445 15.93 27.24 12.80
N GLY A 446 16.47 26.31 13.59
CA GLY A 446 15.73 25.09 13.96
C GLY A 446 15.31 24.29 12.72
N ASN A 447 14.00 24.17 12.52
CA ASN A 447 13.37 23.48 11.37
C ASN A 447 12.91 24.42 10.25
N ARG A 448 13.04 25.75 10.36
CA ARG A 448 12.42 26.72 9.44
C ARG A 448 13.46 27.52 8.65
N ILE A 449 13.13 27.82 7.39
CA ILE A 449 13.88 28.76 6.55
C ILE A 449 13.55 30.18 7.01
N VAL A 450 14.55 30.96 7.43
CA VAL A 450 14.35 32.34 7.92
C VAL A 450 14.71 33.38 6.86
N SER A 451 15.60 33.07 5.92
CA SER A 451 15.91 33.93 4.77
C SER A 451 16.49 33.16 3.58
N VAL A 452 16.26 33.69 2.37
CA VAL A 452 16.86 33.22 1.11
C VAL A 452 17.35 34.44 0.34
N ALA A 453 18.65 34.69 0.31
CA ALA A 453 19.25 35.93 -0.21
C ALA A 453 20.50 35.64 -1.06
N PRO A 454 20.96 36.57 -1.91
CA PRO A 454 22.29 36.46 -2.53
C PRO A 454 23.39 36.23 -1.48
N HIS A 455 24.45 35.54 -1.88
CA HIS A 455 25.55 35.25 -0.98
C HIS A 455 26.21 36.52 -0.42
N ALA A 456 26.58 36.49 0.85
CA ALA A 456 27.29 37.57 1.53
C ALA A 456 28.32 37.00 2.51
N ASP A 457 29.29 37.81 2.94
CA ASP A 457 30.21 37.41 4.00
C ASP A 457 29.47 37.20 5.32
N HIS A 458 29.60 36.01 5.90
CA HIS A 458 29.05 35.69 7.23
C HIS A 458 30.19 35.60 8.25
N GLY A 459 29.93 36.09 9.46
CA GLY A 459 30.88 35.97 10.57
C GLY A 459 31.16 34.51 10.97
N SER A 460 32.31 34.27 11.59
CA SER A 460 32.87 32.94 11.89
C SER A 460 32.09 32.07 12.90
N ALA A 461 30.96 32.54 13.44
CA ALA A 461 30.18 31.86 14.48
C ALA A 461 28.98 31.04 13.96
N THR A 462 28.77 30.95 12.63
CA THR A 462 27.62 30.26 12.03
C THR A 462 28.02 28.87 11.51
N ARG A 463 27.20 27.83 11.76
CA ARG A 463 27.38 26.54 11.09
C ARG A 463 27.10 26.72 9.59
N VAL A 464 28.11 26.54 8.77
CA VAL A 464 27.99 26.63 7.30
C VAL A 464 27.92 25.24 6.69
N VAL A 465 26.94 25.03 5.82
CA VAL A 465 26.84 23.89 4.91
C VAL A 465 27.22 24.41 3.53
N ASP A 466 28.39 24.02 3.06
CA ASP A 466 28.88 24.38 1.73
C ASP A 466 28.23 23.48 0.67
N ALA A 467 27.38 24.09 -0.15
CA ALA A 467 26.79 23.54 -1.35
C ALA A 467 27.11 24.44 -2.57
N GLY A 468 28.24 25.17 -2.55
CA GLY A 468 28.67 26.10 -3.60
C GLY A 468 28.89 25.43 -4.96
N GLY A 469 29.16 24.12 -4.98
CA GLY A 469 29.25 23.31 -6.21
C GLY A 469 27.95 22.62 -6.62
N LEU A 470 26.83 22.88 -5.93
CA LEU A 470 25.57 22.14 -6.08
C LEU A 470 24.39 23.08 -6.38
N THR A 471 23.30 22.48 -6.87
CA THR A 471 22.00 23.12 -6.97
C THR A 471 21.14 22.68 -5.80
N VAL A 472 20.70 23.62 -4.96
CA VAL A 472 19.72 23.36 -3.90
C VAL A 472 18.30 23.48 -4.48
N MET A 473 17.40 22.59 -4.06
CA MET A 473 15.99 22.60 -4.43
C MET A 473 15.09 22.08 -3.28
N PRO A 474 13.75 22.22 -3.35
CA PRO A 474 12.87 21.65 -2.35
C PRO A 474 13.04 20.13 -2.29
N GLY A 475 12.91 19.56 -1.09
CA GLY A 475 12.82 18.12 -0.92
C GLY A 475 11.60 17.54 -1.64
N LEU A 476 11.74 16.33 -2.16
CA LEU A 476 10.69 15.68 -2.93
C LEU A 476 9.61 15.12 -2.01
N VAL A 477 8.37 15.12 -2.52
CA VAL A 477 7.19 14.61 -1.83
C VAL A 477 6.63 13.41 -2.59
N GLU A 478 6.71 12.23 -1.98
CA GLU A 478 6.06 11.02 -2.46
C GLU A 478 4.59 11.05 -2.03
N THR A 479 3.65 11.15 -2.99
CA THR A 479 2.22 11.33 -2.66
C THR A 479 1.43 10.03 -2.58
N HIS A 480 2.00 8.90 -2.99
CA HIS A 480 1.35 7.60 -2.91
C HIS A 480 2.32 6.49 -2.53
N LEU A 481 2.32 6.17 -1.24
CA LEU A 481 3.06 5.06 -0.65
C LEU A 481 2.11 4.13 0.11
N HIS A 482 2.49 2.85 0.20
CA HIS A 482 1.93 1.91 1.15
C HIS A 482 3.00 1.37 2.11
N PRO A 483 3.14 1.96 3.32
CA PRO A 483 4.11 1.48 4.28
C PRO A 483 3.73 0.06 4.76
N LEU A 484 4.64 -0.91 4.60
CA LEU A 484 4.58 -2.27 5.17
C LEU A 484 3.58 -3.28 4.55
N THR A 485 2.81 -2.93 3.52
CA THR A 485 1.58 -3.69 3.17
C THR A 485 1.72 -4.80 2.13
N LEU A 486 2.61 -4.67 1.16
CA LEU A 486 2.68 -5.62 0.03
C LEU A 486 3.79 -6.66 0.19
N TYR A 487 4.73 -6.42 1.12
CA TYR A 487 5.88 -7.31 1.40
C TYR A 487 6.14 -7.47 2.91
N GLN A 488 5.08 -7.39 3.70
CA GLN A 488 4.96 -7.90 5.07
C GLN A 488 5.92 -7.31 6.14
N GLY A 489 5.39 -6.36 6.92
CA GLY A 489 5.50 -6.41 8.39
C GLY A 489 6.82 -6.01 9.06
N GLY A 490 7.80 -5.44 8.36
CA GLY A 490 8.95 -4.86 9.05
C GLY A 490 10.10 -4.25 8.24
N GLN A 491 10.13 -4.36 6.90
CA GLN A 491 11.28 -3.90 6.07
C GLN A 491 11.31 -2.39 5.76
N PHE A 492 10.61 -1.57 6.55
CA PHE A 492 10.49 -0.15 6.23
C PHE A 492 11.75 0.65 6.56
N GLY A 493 12.61 0.22 7.49
CA GLY A 493 13.79 0.98 7.90
C GLY A 493 14.71 1.25 6.71
N GLN A 494 15.02 0.21 5.94
CA GLN A 494 15.83 0.35 4.72
C GLN A 494 15.12 1.08 3.58
N ILE A 495 13.82 0.85 3.41
CA ILE A 495 13.01 1.54 2.41
C ILE A 495 13.00 3.06 2.70
N ALA A 496 12.89 3.44 3.97
CA ALA A 496 12.90 4.83 4.40
C ALA A 496 14.26 5.50 4.15
N GLN A 497 15.37 4.80 4.45
CA GLN A 497 16.73 5.25 4.13
C GLN A 497 16.93 5.42 2.62
N LEU A 498 16.47 4.44 1.83
CA LEU A 498 16.54 4.49 0.37
C LEU A 498 15.79 5.71 -0.18
N MET A 499 14.54 5.92 0.23
CA MET A 499 13.75 7.10 -0.17
C MET A 499 14.46 8.41 0.16
N LEU A 500 14.97 8.56 1.39
CA LEU A 500 15.68 9.77 1.81
C LEU A 500 16.96 9.99 0.98
N SER A 501 17.71 8.93 0.66
CA SER A 501 18.93 9.00 -0.17
C SER A 501 18.68 9.44 -1.62
N TYR A 502 17.42 9.34 -2.08
CA TYR A 502 16.96 9.86 -3.37
C TYR A 502 16.26 11.22 -3.23
N GLY A 503 16.38 11.88 -2.08
CA GLY A 503 15.91 13.25 -1.87
C GLY A 503 14.42 13.36 -1.51
N ILE A 504 13.76 12.25 -1.21
CA ILE A 504 12.38 12.25 -0.72
C ILE A 504 12.41 12.61 0.76
N THR A 505 11.93 13.80 1.11
CA THR A 505 11.91 14.29 2.50
C THR A 505 10.54 14.10 3.16
N THR A 506 9.48 13.92 2.37
CA THR A 506 8.12 13.67 2.84
C THR A 506 7.44 12.58 2.00
N ALA A 507 6.70 11.69 2.65
CA ALA A 507 5.94 10.61 2.04
C ALA A 507 4.51 10.56 2.60
N GLN A 508 3.53 10.37 1.73
CA GLN A 508 2.12 10.22 2.05
C GLN A 508 1.70 8.76 1.89
N SER A 509 1.39 8.11 3.00
CA SER A 509 0.66 6.86 2.97
C SER A 509 -0.78 7.12 2.52
N VAL A 510 -1.27 6.36 1.56
CA VAL A 510 -2.70 6.38 1.18
C VAL A 510 -3.45 5.14 1.65
N ALA A 511 -2.76 4.18 2.25
CA ALA A 511 -3.29 3.17 3.16
C ALA A 511 -2.17 2.33 3.78
N GLY A 512 -2.39 1.87 5.01
CA GLY A 512 -1.48 0.96 5.72
C GLY A 512 -2.05 0.51 7.06
N PRO A 513 -1.37 -0.43 7.76
CA PRO A 513 -1.71 -0.78 9.14
C PRO A 513 -1.59 0.45 10.03
N LEU A 514 -2.65 0.78 10.79
CA LEU A 514 -2.78 2.08 11.45
C LEU A 514 -1.80 2.24 12.61
N HIS A 515 -1.74 1.24 13.51
CA HIS A 515 -0.90 1.34 14.72
C HIS A 515 0.58 1.32 14.37
N GLN A 516 0.98 0.46 13.43
CA GLN A 516 2.34 0.44 12.90
C GLN A 516 2.69 1.75 12.17
N SER A 517 1.79 2.31 11.36
CA SER A 517 2.07 3.57 10.66
C SER A 517 2.27 4.74 11.63
N VAL A 518 1.52 4.79 12.75
CA VAL A 518 1.75 5.78 13.82
C VAL A 518 3.12 5.57 14.47
N GLU A 519 3.47 4.33 14.81
CA GLU A 519 4.78 3.98 15.38
C GLU A 519 5.93 4.47 14.50
N MET A 520 5.84 4.20 13.19
CA MET A 520 6.86 4.61 12.21
C MET A 520 6.97 6.13 12.10
N ARG A 521 5.83 6.85 12.08
CA ARG A 521 5.83 8.33 12.06
C ARG A 521 6.53 8.87 13.31
N GLU A 522 6.18 8.38 14.49
CA GLU A 522 6.80 8.82 15.75
C GLU A 522 8.31 8.49 15.77
N ALA A 523 8.72 7.31 15.29
CA ALA A 523 10.13 6.94 15.18
C ALA A 523 10.93 7.83 14.21
N LEU A 524 10.34 8.16 13.04
CA LEU A 524 10.94 9.04 12.03
C LEU A 524 11.03 10.51 12.49
N GLU A 525 10.07 10.96 13.30
CA GLU A 525 10.03 12.32 13.83
C GLU A 525 10.90 12.48 15.07
N ALA A 526 10.99 11.46 15.93
CA ALA A 526 11.91 11.40 17.08
C ALA A 526 13.38 11.19 16.67
N GLY A 527 13.62 10.76 15.42
CA GLY A 527 14.97 10.55 14.87
C GLY A 527 15.56 9.18 15.19
N ASN A 528 14.75 8.24 15.69
CA ASN A 528 15.10 6.83 15.89
C ASN A 528 15.25 6.08 14.55
N LEU A 529 14.47 6.49 13.53
CA LEU A 529 14.61 6.02 12.15
C LEU A 529 15.09 7.14 11.22
N ILE A 530 15.97 6.77 10.26
CA ILE A 530 16.40 7.65 9.18
C ILE A 530 15.49 7.44 7.97
N GLY A 531 14.81 8.49 7.53
CA GLY A 531 13.89 8.42 6.40
C GLY A 531 13.11 9.72 6.19
N PRO A 532 12.17 9.79 5.23
CA PRO A 532 11.27 10.93 5.05
C PRO A 532 10.35 11.13 6.28
N ARG A 533 9.67 12.27 6.34
CA ARG A 533 8.47 12.45 7.17
C ARG A 533 7.36 11.58 6.59
N LEU A 534 6.58 10.90 7.44
CA LEU A 534 5.49 10.02 6.99
C LEU A 534 4.13 10.59 7.41
N PHE A 535 3.30 10.97 6.44
CA PHE A 535 1.87 11.18 6.66
C PHE A 535 1.14 9.84 6.57
N ILE A 536 0.26 9.54 7.52
CA ILE A 536 -0.34 8.21 7.64
C ILE A 536 -1.78 8.17 7.12
N SER A 537 -2.23 6.96 6.77
CA SER A 537 -3.63 6.65 6.46
C SER A 537 -4.05 5.41 7.26
N PRO A 538 -5.35 5.26 7.57
CA PRO A 538 -5.89 3.96 8.00
C PRO A 538 -5.75 2.89 6.88
N PRO A 539 -6.08 1.62 7.20
CA PRO A 539 -6.22 0.52 6.24
C PRO A 539 -7.03 0.88 4.99
N LEU A 540 -6.86 0.13 3.90
CA LEU A 540 -7.73 0.29 2.72
C LEU A 540 -9.16 -0.04 3.10
N TRP A 541 -10.01 0.98 3.21
CA TRP A 541 -11.41 0.79 3.56
C TRP A 541 -12.22 0.33 2.36
N GLU A 542 -12.68 -0.91 2.44
CA GLU A 542 -13.27 -1.66 1.34
C GLU A 542 -14.68 -2.14 1.73
N GLY A 543 -15.44 -2.65 0.77
CA GLY A 543 -16.73 -3.29 1.04
C GLY A 543 -16.61 -4.69 1.65
N ASN A 544 -17.44 -5.60 1.16
CA ASN A 544 -17.62 -6.94 1.74
C ASN A 544 -16.58 -8.00 1.31
N ARG A 545 -15.74 -7.72 0.32
CA ARG A 545 -14.81 -8.72 -0.24
C ARG A 545 -13.44 -8.10 -0.36
N LEU A 546 -12.44 -8.80 0.15
CA LEU A 546 -11.10 -8.26 0.36
C LEU A 546 -10.09 -9.05 -0.48
N PHE A 547 -9.03 -8.38 -0.91
CA PHE A 547 -7.85 -9.02 -1.50
C PHE A 547 -6.64 -8.82 -0.60
N TYR A 548 -6.23 -7.57 -0.40
CA TYR A 548 -5.03 -7.25 0.37
C TYR A 548 -5.18 -7.57 1.86
N SER A 549 -4.11 -8.00 2.55
CA SER A 549 -4.15 -8.34 3.98
C SER A 549 -4.58 -7.16 4.84
N PHE A 550 -4.03 -5.98 4.54
CA PHE A 550 -4.31 -4.71 5.20
C PHE A 550 -5.59 -4.02 4.72
N ALA A 551 -6.41 -4.64 3.86
CA ALA A 551 -7.71 -4.07 3.50
C ALA A 551 -8.73 -4.42 4.58
N ARG A 552 -9.45 -3.41 5.07
CA ARG A 552 -10.46 -3.58 6.13
C ARG A 552 -11.87 -3.44 5.57
N THR A 553 -12.70 -4.43 5.89
CA THR A 553 -14.13 -4.40 5.51
C THR A 553 -14.89 -3.37 6.35
N LEU A 554 -15.46 -2.38 5.66
CA LEU A 554 -16.50 -1.51 6.18
C LEU A 554 -17.80 -1.93 5.53
N ARG A 555 -18.58 -2.75 6.23
CA ARG A 555 -19.82 -3.30 5.66
C ARG A 555 -21.03 -2.40 5.84
N THR A 556 -21.04 -1.57 6.89
CA THR A 556 -22.15 -0.67 7.21
C THR A 556 -21.64 0.74 7.55
N PRO A 557 -22.47 1.77 7.39
CA PRO A 557 -22.12 3.14 7.81
C PRO A 557 -21.72 3.25 9.29
N GLN A 558 -22.29 2.43 10.17
CA GLN A 558 -21.96 2.42 11.60
C GLN A 558 -20.53 1.91 11.85
N ILE A 559 -20.13 0.84 11.17
CA ILE A 559 -18.76 0.32 11.23
C ILE A 559 -17.79 1.33 10.64
N ALA A 560 -18.17 1.99 9.53
CA ALA A 560 -17.37 3.06 8.95
C ALA A 560 -17.17 4.22 9.94
N GLN A 561 -18.19 4.59 10.71
CA GLN A 561 -18.07 5.64 11.73
C GLN A 561 -17.07 5.25 12.83
N ILE A 562 -17.11 4.00 13.31
CA ILE A 562 -16.15 3.50 14.31
C ILE A 562 -14.70 3.66 13.82
N GLU A 563 -14.44 3.28 12.57
CA GLU A 563 -13.10 3.35 11.98
C GLU A 563 -12.67 4.79 11.66
N ILE A 564 -13.61 5.66 11.26
CA ILE A 564 -13.36 7.11 11.10
C ILE A 564 -13.01 7.75 12.45
N ASP A 565 -13.73 7.43 13.51
CA ASP A 565 -13.46 7.96 14.85
C ASP A 565 -12.12 7.43 15.40
N LYS A 566 -11.78 6.17 15.09
CA LYS A 566 -10.46 5.61 15.36
C LYS A 566 -9.37 6.37 14.61
N ALA A 567 -9.54 6.62 13.31
CA ALA A 567 -8.58 7.38 12.50
C ALA A 567 -8.41 8.82 13.03
N LYS A 568 -9.48 9.46 13.53
CA LYS A 568 -9.43 10.76 14.21
C LYS A 568 -8.57 10.72 15.47
N ARG A 569 -8.78 9.75 16.35
CA ARG A 569 -8.00 9.57 17.59
C ARG A 569 -6.53 9.28 17.32
N MET A 570 -6.24 8.53 16.26
CA MET A 570 -4.89 8.17 15.82
C MET A 570 -4.22 9.22 14.94
N ASP A 571 -4.85 10.39 14.77
CA ASP A 571 -4.30 11.52 14.03
C ASP A 571 -3.90 11.18 12.57
N ALA A 572 -4.80 10.52 11.83
CA ALA A 572 -4.59 10.22 10.41
C ALA A 572 -4.46 11.48 9.55
N ASP A 573 -3.78 11.38 8.41
CA ASP A 573 -3.48 12.48 7.49
C ASP A 573 -4.13 12.34 6.11
N PHE A 574 -4.77 11.21 5.83
CA PHE A 574 -5.46 10.90 4.58
C PHE A 574 -6.53 9.83 4.84
N LEU A 575 -7.67 9.89 4.14
CA LEU A 575 -8.68 8.83 4.19
C LEU A 575 -8.98 8.29 2.78
N LYS A 576 -8.95 6.97 2.61
CA LYS A 576 -9.13 6.31 1.31
C LYS A 576 -10.28 5.30 1.35
N SER A 577 -11.14 5.35 0.33
CA SER A 577 -12.05 4.24 0.00
C SER A 577 -11.46 3.36 -1.10
N TYR A 578 -11.87 2.09 -1.17
CA TYR A 578 -11.40 1.13 -2.16
C TYR A 578 -12.50 0.62 -3.10
N VAL A 579 -12.13 -0.27 -4.01
CA VAL A 579 -12.81 -0.51 -5.30
C VAL A 579 -14.18 -1.18 -5.21
N ARG A 580 -14.57 -1.66 -4.02
CA ARG A 580 -15.86 -2.26 -3.68
C ARG A 580 -16.56 -1.56 -2.51
N ALA A 581 -16.04 -0.42 -2.03
CA ALA A 581 -16.72 0.34 -1.00
C ALA A 581 -18.12 0.77 -1.48
N PRO A 582 -19.20 0.44 -0.74
CA PRO A 582 -20.54 0.93 -1.06
C PRO A 582 -20.63 2.46 -1.01
N ILE A 583 -21.45 3.06 -1.88
CA ILE A 583 -21.64 4.53 -1.95
C ILE A 583 -21.91 5.18 -0.59
N PRO A 584 -22.83 4.69 0.28
CA PRO A 584 -23.07 5.29 1.59
C PRO A 584 -21.84 5.28 2.51
N ILE A 585 -20.90 4.36 2.28
CA ILE A 585 -19.65 4.27 3.05
C ILE A 585 -18.63 5.23 2.48
N MET A 586 -18.53 5.36 1.16
CA MET A 586 -17.71 6.39 0.51
C MET A 586 -18.10 7.81 0.97
N GLU A 587 -19.40 8.09 1.08
CA GLU A 587 -19.90 9.38 1.59
C GLU A 587 -19.51 9.64 3.06
N ARG A 588 -19.52 8.59 3.91
CA ARG A 588 -19.05 8.70 5.30
C ARG A 588 -17.56 8.98 5.36
N ILE A 589 -16.77 8.31 4.54
CA ILE A 589 -15.32 8.52 4.44
C ILE A 589 -15.03 9.96 4.00
N ALA A 590 -15.74 10.45 2.97
CA ALA A 590 -15.64 11.83 2.51
C ALA A 590 -15.97 12.83 3.62
N GLN A 591 -17.06 12.60 4.37
CA GLN A 591 -17.41 13.46 5.50
C GLN A 591 -16.35 13.40 6.61
N GLY A 592 -15.83 12.22 6.93
CA GLY A 592 -14.74 12.06 7.90
C GLY A 592 -13.52 12.91 7.53
N ALA A 593 -13.14 12.92 6.25
CA ALA A 593 -12.00 13.69 5.76
C ALA A 593 -12.24 15.21 5.89
N LEU A 594 -13.47 15.68 5.60
CA LEU A 594 -13.86 17.08 5.82
C LEU A 594 -13.77 17.47 7.30
N ASP A 595 -14.27 16.64 8.21
CA ASP A 595 -14.23 16.91 9.66
C ASP A 595 -12.78 17.02 10.19
N LEU A 596 -11.92 16.15 9.66
CA LEU A 596 -10.48 16.08 9.96
C LEU A 596 -9.68 17.21 9.30
N GLY A 597 -10.18 17.79 8.21
CA GLY A 597 -9.43 18.75 7.40
C GLY A 597 -8.29 18.11 6.61
N VAL A 598 -8.43 16.85 6.20
CA VAL A 598 -7.39 16.07 5.50
C VAL A 598 -7.83 15.69 4.08
N PRO A 599 -6.90 15.43 3.14
CA PRO A 599 -7.25 14.92 1.82
C PRO A 599 -7.94 13.56 1.89
N SER A 600 -8.70 13.24 0.85
CA SER A 600 -9.32 11.92 0.67
C SER A 600 -9.23 11.44 -0.77
N GLY A 601 -9.29 10.12 -0.95
CA GLY A 601 -9.19 9.53 -2.28
C GLY A 601 -9.91 8.20 -2.46
N THR A 602 -9.91 7.75 -3.71
CA THR A 602 -10.40 6.44 -4.15
C THR A 602 -9.69 5.99 -5.42
N HIS A 603 -10.03 4.83 -5.95
CA HIS A 603 -9.60 4.38 -7.30
C HIS A 603 -10.62 4.72 -8.40
N MET A 604 -11.79 5.25 -8.02
CA MET A 604 -12.92 5.43 -8.93
C MET A 604 -13.20 6.91 -9.19
N VAL A 605 -13.23 7.33 -10.46
CA VAL A 605 -13.70 8.68 -10.82
C VAL A 605 -15.18 8.81 -10.51
N GLN A 606 -15.98 7.87 -11.00
CA GLN A 606 -17.38 7.71 -10.65
C GLN A 606 -17.59 6.33 -10.01
N PRO A 607 -18.28 6.23 -8.86
CA PRO A 607 -19.00 7.29 -8.14
C PRO A 607 -18.14 8.17 -7.21
N GLY A 608 -16.81 8.07 -7.23
CA GLY A 608 -15.92 8.80 -6.30
C GLY A 608 -16.23 10.30 -6.18
N ALA A 609 -16.23 11.02 -7.29
CA ALA A 609 -16.54 12.44 -7.32
C ALA A 609 -17.99 12.77 -6.89
N ALA A 610 -18.95 11.86 -7.16
CA ALA A 610 -20.34 12.03 -6.72
C ALA A 610 -20.49 11.87 -5.19
N THR A 611 -19.66 11.06 -4.55
CA THR A 611 -19.72 10.81 -3.09
C THR A 611 -19.14 11.93 -2.23
N GLY A 612 -18.40 12.87 -2.83
CA GLY A 612 -17.73 13.96 -2.11
C GLY A 612 -16.27 13.70 -1.74
N LEU A 613 -15.69 12.59 -2.19
CA LEU A 613 -14.24 12.38 -2.08
C LEU A 613 -13.47 13.40 -2.92
N ALA A 614 -12.23 13.70 -2.53
CA ALA A 614 -11.47 14.80 -3.11
C ALA A 614 -10.65 14.45 -4.36
N GLY A 615 -10.44 13.17 -4.65
CA GLY A 615 -9.68 12.77 -5.83
C GLY A 615 -9.56 11.25 -6.03
N THR A 616 -8.81 10.87 -7.05
CA THR A 616 -8.35 9.49 -7.24
C THR A 616 -6.87 9.35 -7.01
N THR A 617 -6.47 8.13 -6.66
CA THR A 617 -5.12 7.64 -6.91
C THR A 617 -5.11 6.81 -8.20
N HIS A 618 -4.20 7.17 -9.10
CA HIS A 618 -4.01 6.71 -10.48
C HIS A 618 -5.11 7.13 -11.47
N LEU A 619 -4.74 7.37 -12.73
CA LEU A 619 -5.68 7.38 -13.86
C LEU A 619 -6.01 6.00 -14.38
N SER A 620 -5.20 4.99 -14.05
CA SER A 620 -5.52 3.59 -14.31
C SER A 620 -5.27 2.81 -13.03
N ALA A 621 -6.35 2.33 -12.43
CA ALA A 621 -6.31 1.54 -11.22
C ALA A 621 -7.07 0.22 -11.43
N THR A 622 -7.36 -0.52 -10.35
CA THR A 622 -8.41 -1.55 -10.34
C THR A 622 -9.75 -0.95 -9.95
N GLN A 623 -10.86 -1.47 -10.48
CA GLN A 623 -12.21 -0.92 -10.39
C GLN A 623 -13.18 -2.08 -10.60
N ARG A 624 -14.27 -2.09 -9.83
CA ARG A 624 -15.21 -3.22 -9.81
C ARG A 624 -16.64 -2.80 -10.09
N MET A 625 -16.90 -1.50 -10.12
CA MET A 625 -18.08 -0.96 -10.74
C MET A 625 -17.87 -1.11 -12.25
N GLY A 626 -18.77 -1.79 -12.97
CA GLY A 626 -18.62 -2.05 -14.41
C GLY A 626 -18.69 -0.78 -15.30
N TYR A 627 -18.44 0.40 -14.73
CA TYR A 627 -18.56 1.73 -15.31
C TYR A 627 -17.65 2.72 -14.55
N GLY A 628 -17.54 3.96 -15.04
CA GLY A 628 -16.86 5.04 -14.31
C GLY A 628 -15.33 5.02 -14.42
N TRP A 629 -14.81 4.44 -15.49
CA TRP A 629 -13.37 4.34 -15.80
C TRP A 629 -12.79 5.69 -16.18
N SER A 630 -11.59 6.00 -15.68
CA SER A 630 -10.81 7.19 -16.01
C SER A 630 -10.07 7.11 -17.35
N LYS A 631 -9.85 5.89 -17.84
CA LYS A 631 -9.21 5.57 -19.13
C LYS A 631 -9.97 4.44 -19.80
N SER A 632 -10.02 4.45 -21.14
CA SER A 632 -10.52 3.30 -21.90
C SER A 632 -9.57 2.11 -21.85
N PHE A 633 -10.10 0.90 -22.06
CA PHE A 633 -9.31 -0.33 -21.96
C PHE A 633 -8.40 -0.57 -23.15
N ALA A 634 -8.87 -0.31 -24.38
CA ALA A 634 -8.12 -0.68 -25.58
C ALA A 634 -7.00 0.32 -25.89
N ARG A 635 -7.26 1.61 -25.66
CA ARG A 635 -6.31 2.69 -26.00
C ARG A 635 -5.83 3.54 -24.83
N ALA A 636 -6.29 3.27 -23.61
CA ALA A 636 -5.94 4.03 -22.42
C ALA A 636 -6.24 5.55 -22.56
N ILE A 637 -7.35 5.90 -23.22
CA ILE A 637 -7.74 7.29 -23.47
C ILE A 637 -8.61 7.81 -22.32
N THR A 638 -8.25 8.95 -21.76
CA THR A 638 -9.12 9.72 -20.84
C THR A 638 -10.01 10.63 -21.69
N TYR A 639 -11.31 10.34 -21.75
CA TYR A 639 -12.26 11.13 -22.55
C TYR A 639 -12.67 12.45 -21.88
N GLN A 640 -13.43 13.27 -22.60
CA GLN A 640 -13.83 14.61 -22.16
C GLN A 640 -14.56 14.58 -20.80
N ASP A 641 -15.49 13.65 -20.62
CA ASP A 641 -16.28 13.50 -19.40
C ASP A 641 -15.39 13.24 -18.18
N ALA A 642 -14.45 12.30 -18.28
CA ALA A 642 -13.49 12.01 -17.22
C ALA A 642 -12.60 13.23 -16.93
N ALA A 643 -12.03 13.87 -17.96
CA ALA A 643 -11.20 15.07 -17.81
C ALA A 643 -11.98 16.24 -17.17
N ASP A 644 -13.24 16.44 -17.56
CA ASP A 644 -14.13 17.47 -17.02
C ASP A 644 -14.49 17.20 -15.55
N VAL A 645 -14.68 15.93 -15.14
CA VAL A 645 -14.88 15.59 -13.72
C VAL A 645 -13.67 16.00 -12.88
N TYR A 646 -12.45 15.72 -13.35
CA TYR A 646 -11.24 16.16 -12.63
C TYR A 646 -11.13 17.69 -12.61
N GLY A 647 -11.09 18.30 -13.78
CA GLY A 647 -10.79 19.72 -13.96
C GLY A 647 -11.90 20.65 -13.48
N LYS A 648 -13.10 20.51 -14.04
CA LYS A 648 -14.26 21.35 -13.68
C LYS A 648 -14.87 20.94 -12.35
N GLY A 649 -14.73 19.67 -11.95
CA GLY A 649 -15.28 19.15 -10.69
C GLY A 649 -14.43 19.44 -9.46
N ASN A 650 -13.21 19.97 -9.61
CA ASN A 650 -12.23 20.10 -8.51
C ASN A 650 -11.96 18.76 -7.82
N PHE A 651 -11.84 17.71 -8.62
CA PHE A 651 -11.51 16.35 -8.18
C PHE A 651 -10.06 16.11 -8.60
N HIS A 652 -9.17 15.88 -7.64
CA HIS A 652 -7.74 15.91 -7.85
C HIS A 652 -7.17 14.52 -8.20
N LEU A 653 -5.96 14.49 -8.73
CA LEU A 653 -5.31 13.26 -9.18
C LEU A 653 -3.93 13.12 -8.55
N ILE A 654 -3.76 12.07 -7.73
CA ILE A 654 -2.44 11.53 -7.43
C ILE A 654 -2.18 10.46 -8.49
N ASP A 655 -1.34 10.71 -9.48
CA ASP A 655 -1.13 9.74 -10.56
C ASP A 655 0.10 8.86 -10.31
N THR A 656 0.04 7.64 -10.84
CA THR A 656 1.15 6.70 -10.89
C THR A 656 1.31 6.21 -12.31
N LEU A 657 2.34 6.70 -13.00
CA LEU A 657 2.71 6.26 -14.33
C LEU A 657 3.41 4.92 -14.20
N PHE A 658 2.65 3.83 -14.05
CA PHE A 658 3.20 2.46 -13.94
C PHE A 658 4.09 2.08 -15.13
N SER A 659 3.81 2.63 -16.31
CA SER A 659 4.65 2.49 -17.51
C SER A 659 6.06 3.08 -17.35
N ALA A 660 6.25 4.00 -16.40
CA ALA A 660 7.51 4.68 -16.16
C ALA A 660 8.54 3.84 -15.39
N SER A 661 8.36 2.53 -15.20
CA SER A 661 9.43 1.66 -14.69
C SER A 661 10.51 1.38 -15.75
N ALA A 662 10.14 1.30 -17.03
CA ALA A 662 11.05 0.96 -18.12
C ALA A 662 12.25 1.92 -18.33
N PRO A 663 12.13 3.24 -18.10
CA PRO A 663 13.26 4.17 -18.14
C PRO A 663 14.42 3.85 -17.20
N ALA A 664 14.25 2.96 -16.20
CA ALA A 664 15.38 2.48 -15.39
C ALA A 664 16.52 1.89 -16.24
N GLY A 665 16.21 1.26 -17.39
CA GLY A 665 17.21 0.73 -18.31
C GLY A 665 18.01 1.77 -19.07
N LEU A 666 17.68 3.06 -18.95
CA LEU A 666 18.48 4.18 -19.46
C LEU A 666 19.58 4.61 -18.49
N ASP A 667 19.57 4.10 -17.25
CA ASP A 667 20.51 4.48 -16.20
C ASP A 667 21.21 3.24 -15.63
N PRO A 668 22.09 2.58 -16.40
CA PRO A 668 22.82 1.39 -15.93
C PRO A 668 23.69 1.68 -14.70
N GLY A 669 23.99 2.96 -14.40
CA GLY A 669 24.68 3.36 -13.18
C GLY A 669 23.90 3.10 -11.88
N ILE A 670 22.58 2.86 -11.93
CA ILE A 670 21.77 2.56 -10.73
C ILE A 670 22.34 1.37 -9.95
N VAL A 671 22.85 0.34 -10.64
CA VAL A 671 23.34 -0.89 -9.99
C VAL A 671 24.76 -0.79 -9.45
N THR A 672 25.52 0.21 -9.88
CA THR A 672 26.84 0.54 -9.34
C THR A 672 26.79 1.66 -8.31
N ASP A 673 25.65 2.34 -8.19
CA ASP A 673 25.42 3.36 -7.19
C ASP A 673 25.43 2.75 -5.78
N PRO A 674 26.16 3.34 -4.81
CA PRO A 674 26.15 2.84 -3.44
C PRO A 674 24.77 2.80 -2.75
N ARG A 675 23.77 3.54 -3.23
CA ARG A 675 22.36 3.44 -2.81
C ARG A 675 21.68 2.14 -3.25
N PHE A 676 22.32 1.34 -4.10
CA PHE A 676 21.84 0.02 -4.47
C PHE A 676 21.89 -1.00 -3.30
N ILE A 677 22.70 -0.72 -2.28
CA ILE A 677 22.86 -1.58 -1.10
C ILE A 677 21.54 -1.78 -0.33
N PRO A 678 20.80 -0.72 0.07
CA PRO A 678 19.50 -0.86 0.73
C PRO A 678 18.32 -1.22 -0.20
N VAL A 679 18.56 -1.49 -1.50
CA VAL A 679 17.47 -1.93 -2.39
C VAL A 679 16.96 -3.29 -1.92
N PRO A 680 15.65 -3.47 -1.71
CA PRO A 680 15.10 -4.77 -1.35
C PRO A 680 15.47 -5.84 -2.40
N PRO A 681 15.99 -7.01 -2.00
CA PRO A 681 16.42 -8.07 -2.91
C PRO A 681 15.42 -8.49 -4.01
N ASN A 682 14.12 -8.29 -3.81
CA ASN A 682 13.12 -8.59 -4.85
C ASN A 682 13.18 -7.65 -6.06
N PHE A 683 13.69 -6.42 -5.91
CA PHE A 683 13.83 -5.48 -7.03
C PHE A 683 15.21 -5.54 -7.72
N VAL A 684 16.19 -6.20 -7.10
CA VAL A 684 17.59 -6.19 -7.56
C VAL A 684 17.73 -6.77 -8.96
N THR A 685 17.17 -7.95 -9.22
CA THR A 685 17.26 -8.60 -10.55
C THR A 685 16.60 -7.73 -11.63
N GLY A 686 15.41 -7.19 -11.35
CA GLY A 686 14.70 -6.32 -12.30
C GLY A 686 15.51 -5.08 -12.70
N LEU A 687 16.26 -4.49 -11.76
CA LEU A 687 17.17 -3.37 -12.06
C LEU A 687 18.45 -3.81 -12.78
N GLN A 688 19.03 -4.95 -12.44
CA GLN A 688 20.25 -5.48 -13.10
C GLN A 688 20.02 -5.88 -14.55
N THR A 689 18.84 -6.40 -14.86
CA THR A 689 18.49 -6.83 -16.22
C THR A 689 17.73 -5.77 -17.00
N ALA A 690 17.47 -4.60 -16.41
CA ALA A 690 16.73 -3.53 -17.07
C ALA A 690 17.40 -3.16 -18.40
N GLN A 691 16.60 -3.13 -19.46
CA GLN A 691 17.02 -2.74 -20.80
C GLN A 691 16.43 -1.38 -21.16
N PRO A 692 17.09 -0.60 -22.03
CA PRO A 692 16.48 0.60 -22.60
C PRO A 692 15.06 0.32 -23.12
N PRO A 693 14.08 1.21 -22.89
CA PRO A 693 12.70 0.99 -23.28
C PRO A 693 12.57 0.79 -24.79
N THR A 694 11.77 -0.21 -25.18
CA THR A 694 11.37 -0.42 -26.58
C THR A 694 10.49 0.73 -27.09
N ALA A 695 10.32 0.84 -28.41
CA ALA A 695 9.43 1.84 -29.02
C ALA A 695 7.99 1.74 -28.49
N THR A 696 7.48 0.52 -28.28
CA THR A 696 6.14 0.28 -27.70
C THR A 696 6.03 0.77 -26.26
N GLN A 697 7.04 0.51 -25.42
CA GLN A 697 7.07 0.99 -24.04
C GLN A 697 7.16 2.52 -24.00
N LEU A 698 7.99 3.13 -24.85
CA LEU A 698 8.08 4.58 -24.95
C LEU A 698 6.75 5.21 -25.39
N ALA A 699 6.07 4.62 -26.38
CA ALA A 699 4.76 5.06 -26.81
C ALA A 699 3.71 4.96 -25.68
N ALA A 700 3.75 3.90 -24.88
CA ALA A 700 2.88 3.75 -23.71
C ALA A 700 3.14 4.82 -22.65
N ILE A 701 4.40 5.11 -22.34
CA ILE A 701 4.79 6.18 -21.41
C ILE A 701 4.29 7.54 -21.89
N VAL A 702 4.51 7.84 -23.18
CA VAL A 702 4.04 9.10 -23.79
C VAL A 702 2.51 9.18 -23.76
N ASN A 703 1.80 8.09 -24.02
CA ASN A 703 0.35 8.06 -23.95
C ASN A 703 -0.16 8.32 -22.52
N ASP A 704 0.42 7.66 -21.52
CA ASP A 704 0.06 7.88 -20.11
C ASP A 704 0.31 9.33 -19.68
N ALA A 705 1.48 9.88 -20.02
CA ALA A 705 1.82 11.28 -19.76
C ALA A 705 0.89 12.25 -20.51
N THR A 706 0.41 11.88 -21.70
CA THR A 706 -0.58 12.66 -22.47
C THR A 706 -1.93 12.69 -21.76
N GLN A 707 -2.40 11.56 -21.22
CA GLN A 707 -3.64 11.54 -20.45
C GLN A 707 -3.53 12.33 -19.15
N GLN A 708 -2.39 12.23 -18.46
CA GLN A 708 -2.10 13.03 -17.28
C GLN A 708 -2.11 14.54 -17.62
N ALA A 709 -1.43 14.93 -18.70
CA ALA A 709 -1.40 16.31 -19.18
C ALA A 709 -2.80 16.83 -19.56
N LYS A 710 -3.65 15.98 -20.16
CA LYS A 710 -5.04 16.32 -20.48
C LYS A 710 -5.86 16.64 -19.23
N VAL A 711 -5.72 15.85 -18.17
CA VAL A 711 -6.39 16.10 -16.89
C VAL A 711 -5.90 17.38 -16.22
N LYS A 712 -4.58 17.62 -16.25
CA LYS A 712 -3.98 18.87 -15.77
C LYS A 712 -4.49 20.09 -16.57
N ALA A 713 -4.55 19.99 -17.90
CA ALA A 713 -5.04 21.04 -18.78
C ALA A 713 -6.54 21.34 -18.58
N ALA A 714 -7.33 20.36 -18.13
CA ALA A 714 -8.72 20.57 -17.74
C ALA A 714 -8.87 21.39 -16.44
N GLY A 715 -7.78 21.62 -15.69
CA GLY A 715 -7.75 22.43 -14.47
C GLY A 715 -7.54 21.64 -13.17
N ALA A 716 -7.27 20.34 -13.25
CA ALA A 716 -7.08 19.52 -12.06
C ALA A 716 -5.69 19.74 -11.43
N LEU A 717 -5.63 19.72 -10.10
CA LEU A 717 -4.37 19.52 -9.38
C LEU A 717 -3.88 18.08 -9.60
N VAL A 718 -2.66 17.94 -10.10
CA VAL A 718 -2.02 16.65 -10.36
C VAL A 718 -0.68 16.58 -9.63
N ALA A 719 -0.49 15.52 -8.86
CA ALA A 719 0.78 15.17 -8.23
C ALA A 719 1.19 13.74 -8.62
N ASN A 720 2.48 13.44 -8.61
CA ASN A 720 2.97 12.09 -8.88
C ASN A 720 3.21 11.33 -7.57
N GLY A 721 2.81 10.07 -7.56
CA GLY A 721 3.18 9.09 -6.54
C GLY A 721 3.40 7.71 -7.16
N THR A 722 3.99 6.79 -6.43
CA THR A 722 4.56 5.57 -7.04
C THR A 722 3.76 4.30 -6.82
N ASP A 723 2.87 4.26 -5.84
CA ASP A 723 2.28 3.01 -5.36
C ASP A 723 3.34 2.03 -4.82
N SER A 724 4.51 2.55 -4.41
CA SER A 724 5.52 1.74 -3.74
C SER A 724 4.92 1.04 -2.51
N PRO A 725 5.27 -0.23 -2.26
CA PRO A 725 6.37 -0.96 -2.89
C PRO A 725 5.99 -1.79 -4.14
N LEU A 726 4.88 -1.58 -4.86
CA LEU A 726 4.66 -2.29 -6.14
C LEU A 726 5.78 -2.05 -7.17
N VAL A 727 6.47 -0.93 -7.00
CA VAL A 727 7.67 -0.53 -7.73
C VAL A 727 8.77 -0.14 -6.75
N VAL A 728 10.02 -0.10 -7.21
CA VAL A 728 11.20 0.13 -6.37
C VAL A 728 11.10 1.46 -5.62
N PRO A 729 11.05 1.46 -4.27
CA PRO A 729 10.98 2.69 -3.48
C PRO A 729 12.17 3.62 -3.70
N GLY A 730 11.96 4.94 -3.59
CA GLY A 730 12.99 5.95 -3.82
C GLY A 730 13.28 6.22 -5.30
N ILE A 731 13.57 5.17 -6.08
CA ILE A 731 13.90 5.26 -7.51
C ILE A 731 12.67 5.62 -8.35
N SER A 732 11.53 4.98 -8.08
CA SER A 732 10.37 5.06 -8.98
C SER A 732 9.72 6.44 -9.04
N LEU A 733 9.88 7.30 -8.02
CA LEU A 733 9.36 8.67 -8.06
C LEU A 733 10.11 9.52 -9.11
N HIS A 734 11.43 9.36 -9.18
CA HIS A 734 12.26 9.97 -10.22
C HIS A 734 11.90 9.45 -11.61
N LEU A 735 11.61 8.16 -11.72
CA LEU A 735 11.19 7.59 -13.00
C LEU A 735 9.80 8.09 -13.43
N ASN A 736 8.84 8.19 -12.51
CA ASN A 736 7.52 8.77 -12.77
C ASN A 736 7.62 10.24 -13.24
N MET A 737 8.44 11.04 -12.56
CA MET A 737 8.74 12.42 -12.96
C MET A 737 9.31 12.47 -14.39
N ARG A 738 10.30 11.61 -14.70
CA ARG A 738 10.89 11.51 -16.04
C ARG A 738 9.94 10.94 -17.10
N GLY A 739 8.98 10.10 -16.71
CA GLY A 739 7.93 9.59 -17.59
C GLY A 739 6.92 10.67 -17.99
N ALA A 740 6.63 11.63 -17.09
CA ALA A 740 5.73 12.75 -17.37
C ALA A 740 6.36 13.85 -18.24
N ALA A 741 7.68 14.03 -18.14
CA ALA A 741 8.43 15.14 -18.75
C ALA A 741 8.39 15.23 -20.29
N PRO A 742 8.40 14.13 -21.07
CA PRO A 742 8.33 14.21 -22.54
C PRO A 742 7.10 14.94 -23.08
N VAL A 743 6.01 14.97 -22.32
CA VAL A 743 4.77 15.67 -22.71
C VAL A 743 4.62 17.01 -22.01
N GLN A 744 4.96 17.09 -20.72
CA GLN A 744 4.69 18.27 -19.89
C GLN A 744 5.88 19.24 -19.74
N GLY A 745 7.08 18.79 -20.08
CA GLY A 745 8.34 19.49 -19.80
C GLY A 745 8.86 19.27 -18.38
N ASN A 746 10.17 19.47 -18.20
CA ASN A 746 10.87 19.22 -16.93
C ASN A 746 10.29 20.00 -15.76
N LEU A 747 10.01 21.29 -15.96
CA LEU A 747 9.50 22.17 -14.89
C LEU A 747 8.16 21.67 -14.34
N ALA A 748 7.23 21.30 -15.23
CA ALA A 748 5.92 20.81 -14.82
C ALA A 748 6.00 19.44 -14.13
N ALA A 749 6.94 18.59 -14.54
CA ALA A 749 7.23 17.32 -13.88
C ALA A 749 7.85 17.52 -12.49
N LEU A 750 8.77 18.48 -12.32
CA LEU A 750 9.33 18.80 -11.00
C LEU A 750 8.26 19.36 -10.05
N TYR A 751 7.33 20.18 -10.55
CA TYR A 751 6.21 20.68 -9.73
C TYR A 751 5.34 19.54 -9.18
N SER A 752 5.12 18.47 -9.95
CA SER A 752 4.24 17.36 -9.53
C SER A 752 4.80 16.53 -8.37
N VAL A 753 6.10 16.64 -8.07
CA VAL A 753 6.77 15.98 -6.94
C VAL A 753 7.28 16.95 -5.87
N THR A 754 6.94 18.24 -5.98
CA THR A 754 7.33 19.29 -5.01
C THR A 754 6.11 20.12 -4.60
N ARG A 755 5.88 21.28 -5.22
CA ARG A 755 4.82 22.22 -4.86
C ARG A 755 3.42 21.64 -5.02
N ASP A 756 3.13 20.98 -6.15
CA ASP A 756 1.79 20.47 -6.42
C ASP A 756 1.51 19.22 -5.55
N ALA A 757 2.54 18.44 -5.23
CA ALA A 757 2.48 17.37 -4.24
C ALA A 757 2.22 17.89 -2.81
N ALA A 758 2.88 18.97 -2.38
CA ALA A 758 2.60 19.62 -1.10
C ALA A 758 1.17 20.18 -1.03
N ARG A 759 0.66 20.74 -2.15
CA ARG A 759 -0.74 21.17 -2.26
C ARG A 759 -1.70 20.00 -2.15
N MET A 760 -1.40 18.87 -2.80
CA MET A 760 -2.22 17.65 -2.74
C MET A 760 -2.37 17.13 -1.31
N ALA A 761 -1.28 17.20 -0.52
CA ALA A 761 -1.27 16.78 0.88
C ALA A 761 -1.77 17.86 1.87
N PHE A 762 -2.20 19.03 1.40
CA PHE A 762 -2.61 20.18 2.23
C PHE A 762 -1.50 20.68 3.18
N VAL A 763 -0.26 20.71 2.71
CA VAL A 763 0.92 21.18 3.45
C VAL A 763 1.72 22.23 2.69
N ASP A 764 1.13 22.83 1.65
CA ASP A 764 1.77 23.81 0.78
C ASP A 764 2.17 25.11 1.49
N LYS A 765 1.58 25.39 2.66
CA LYS A 765 2.02 26.46 3.56
C LYS A 765 3.43 26.21 4.11
N ASP A 766 3.79 24.95 4.36
CA ASP A 766 4.98 24.56 5.11
C ASP A 766 6.04 23.86 4.24
N LEU A 767 5.65 23.27 3.10
CA LEU A 767 6.49 22.40 2.28
C LEU A 767 6.35 22.71 0.78
N GLY A 768 7.23 22.09 -0.03
CA GLY A 768 7.14 22.04 -1.48
C GLY A 768 7.85 23.17 -2.24
N THR A 769 8.39 24.17 -1.55
CA THR A 769 9.19 25.28 -2.12
C THR A 769 10.23 25.76 -1.11
N VAL A 770 11.26 26.48 -1.58
CA VAL A 770 12.32 27.09 -0.74
C VAL A 770 11.97 28.56 -0.48
N GLU A 771 11.16 28.80 0.54
CA GLU A 771 10.65 30.12 0.88
C GLU A 771 10.76 30.40 2.38
N LYS A 772 10.91 31.68 2.76
CA LYS A 772 10.91 32.10 4.16
C LYS A 772 9.64 31.61 4.86
N GLY A 773 9.80 31.06 6.06
CA GLY A 773 8.73 30.53 6.91
C GLY A 773 8.38 29.07 6.62
N LYS A 774 8.87 28.47 5.53
CA LYS A 774 8.68 27.04 5.25
C LYS A 774 9.68 26.17 6.01
N LEU A 775 9.36 24.89 6.13
CA LEU A 775 10.28 23.91 6.70
C LEU A 775 11.52 23.78 5.83
N ALA A 776 12.66 23.61 6.48
CA ALA A 776 13.93 23.31 5.84
C ALA A 776 13.97 21.82 5.43
N ASP A 777 13.14 21.49 4.45
CA ASP A 777 13.10 20.23 3.72
C ASP A 777 13.64 20.50 2.30
N LEU A 778 14.95 20.33 2.15
CA LEU A 778 15.74 20.71 0.97
C LEU A 778 16.63 19.54 0.54
N ILE A 779 17.03 19.55 -0.72
CA ILE A 779 18.07 18.65 -1.25
C ILE A 779 19.09 19.48 -2.02
N ALA A 780 20.36 19.09 -1.93
CA ALA A 780 21.44 19.63 -2.76
C ALA A 780 21.88 18.56 -3.76
N VAL A 781 21.73 18.87 -5.04
CA VAL A 781 21.96 17.95 -6.15
C VAL A 781 23.09 18.44 -7.04
N ARG A 782 23.76 17.52 -7.73
CA ARG A 782 24.73 17.87 -8.76
C ARG A 782 24.03 18.05 -10.11
N GLY A 783 24.33 19.15 -10.79
CA GLY A 783 23.73 19.49 -12.08
C GLY A 783 22.51 20.41 -11.96
N ASP A 784 21.78 20.60 -13.06
CA ASP A 784 20.62 21.47 -13.15
C ASP A 784 19.35 20.66 -13.46
N PRO A 785 18.45 20.46 -12.47
CA PRO A 785 17.23 19.68 -12.64
C PRO A 785 16.24 20.32 -13.62
N LEU A 786 16.32 21.62 -13.90
CA LEU A 786 15.46 22.26 -14.90
C LEU A 786 15.81 21.83 -16.33
N THR A 787 17.08 21.48 -16.57
CA THR A 787 17.59 21.05 -17.87
C THR A 787 17.66 19.54 -18.02
N ASP A 788 18.01 18.82 -16.95
CA ASP A 788 18.11 17.37 -16.91
C ASP A 788 17.56 16.82 -15.60
N LEU A 789 16.40 16.16 -15.67
CA LEU A 789 15.75 15.58 -14.49
C LEU A 789 16.56 14.48 -13.80
N ARG A 790 17.58 13.89 -14.44
CA ARG A 790 18.51 12.98 -13.77
C ARG A 790 19.31 13.69 -12.68
N ALA A 791 19.54 15.00 -12.82
CA ALA A 791 20.20 15.81 -11.79
C ALA A 791 19.42 15.78 -10.47
N ALA A 792 18.08 15.73 -10.49
CA ALA A 792 17.28 15.64 -9.27
C ALA A 792 17.55 14.35 -8.47
N ALA A 793 17.97 13.27 -9.14
CA ALA A 793 18.36 12.01 -8.51
C ALA A 793 19.84 11.99 -8.07
N ASP A 794 20.67 12.93 -8.53
CA ASP A 794 22.08 13.05 -8.13
C ASP A 794 22.22 13.85 -6.81
N VAL A 795 21.56 13.35 -5.76
CA VAL A 795 21.51 13.94 -4.43
C VAL A 795 22.82 13.74 -3.69
N ARG A 796 23.39 14.83 -3.17
CA ARG A 796 24.63 14.85 -2.38
C ARG A 796 24.39 15.17 -0.92
N LEU A 797 23.43 16.05 -0.64
CA LEU A 797 23.01 16.40 0.71
C LEU A 797 21.48 16.43 0.77
N VAL A 798 20.94 16.04 1.92
CA VAL A 798 19.53 16.18 2.26
C VAL A 798 19.44 17.00 3.53
N ILE A 799 18.59 18.01 3.53
CA ILE A 799 18.25 18.76 4.73
C ILE A 799 16.78 18.41 5.02
N LYS A 800 16.52 17.64 6.07
CA LYS A 800 15.15 17.26 6.47
C LYS A 800 14.85 17.88 7.81
N ASN A 801 13.80 18.68 7.88
CA ASN A 801 13.36 19.37 9.10
C ASN A 801 14.51 20.17 9.74
N GLY A 802 15.35 20.80 8.91
CA GLY A 802 16.56 21.54 9.30
C GLY A 802 17.81 20.70 9.57
N ARG A 803 17.67 19.39 9.79
CA ARG A 803 18.82 18.49 10.00
C ARG A 803 19.47 18.14 8.68
N VAL A 804 20.78 18.36 8.60
CA VAL A 804 21.61 18.05 7.43
C VAL A 804 22.05 16.59 7.50
N PHE A 805 21.95 15.90 6.37
CA PHE A 805 22.38 14.53 6.14
C PHE A 805 23.23 14.47 4.88
N THR A 806 24.41 13.88 5.01
CA THR A 806 25.19 13.38 3.88
C THR A 806 24.63 12.05 3.41
N GLN A 807 24.90 11.70 2.15
CA GLN A 807 24.51 10.38 1.63
C GLN A 807 25.13 9.23 2.44
N ASP A 808 26.36 9.40 2.94
CA ASP A 808 27.02 8.38 3.77
C ASP A 808 26.35 8.23 5.14
N GLU A 809 25.90 9.31 5.78
CA GLU A 809 25.12 9.23 7.04
C GLU A 809 23.78 8.52 6.84
N ILE A 810 23.10 8.76 5.70
CA ILE A 810 21.83 8.09 5.39
C ILE A 810 22.03 6.59 5.21
N LEU A 811 23.13 6.20 4.56
CA LEU A 811 23.40 4.81 4.18
C LEU A 811 24.23 4.04 5.22
N ALA A 812 24.80 4.71 6.21
CA ALA A 812 25.59 4.09 7.28
C ALA A 812 24.89 2.89 7.92
N PRO A 813 23.58 2.92 8.23
CA PRO A 813 22.89 1.76 8.81
C PRO A 813 22.83 0.54 7.90
N ALA A 814 22.93 0.70 6.58
CA ALA A 814 22.89 -0.39 5.59
C ALA A 814 24.28 -0.82 5.10
N ARG A 815 25.34 -0.06 5.44
CA ARG A 815 26.72 -0.27 4.98
C ARG A 815 27.67 -0.80 6.05
N THR A 816 27.15 -1.39 7.12
CA THR A 816 28.03 -2.02 8.13
C THR A 816 28.87 -3.13 7.48
N PRO A 817 30.11 -3.41 7.94
CA PRO A 817 30.91 -4.51 7.40
C PRO A 817 30.16 -5.84 7.38
N ALA A 818 29.33 -6.09 8.39
CA ALA A 818 28.49 -7.27 8.47
C ALA A 818 27.40 -7.32 7.38
N GLN A 819 26.68 -6.22 7.13
CA GLN A 819 25.67 -6.17 6.08
C GLN A 819 26.29 -6.28 4.68
N MET A 820 27.43 -5.61 4.45
CA MET A 820 28.17 -5.71 3.19
C MET A 820 28.64 -7.14 2.92
N ALA A 821 29.17 -7.82 3.93
CA ALA A 821 29.55 -9.22 3.84
C ALA A 821 28.34 -10.14 3.58
N ALA A 822 27.18 -9.86 4.19
CA ALA A 822 25.95 -10.63 4.01
C ALA A 822 25.27 -10.42 2.65
N ARG A 823 25.50 -9.27 1.99
CA ARG A 823 24.74 -8.85 0.81
C ARG A 823 24.95 -9.76 -0.40
N ARG A 824 26.20 -9.97 -0.83
CA ARG A 824 26.48 -10.75 -2.06
C ARG A 824 25.95 -12.20 -1.98
N PRO A 825 26.22 -12.97 -0.90
CA PRO A 825 25.65 -14.30 -0.76
C PRO A 825 24.11 -14.31 -0.73
N ALA A 826 23.48 -13.30 -0.11
CA ALA A 826 22.02 -13.21 -0.08
C ALA A 826 21.40 -12.97 -1.46
N LEU A 827 22.05 -12.19 -2.32
CA LEU A 827 21.62 -11.97 -3.69
C LEU A 827 21.78 -13.25 -4.53
N GLU A 828 22.95 -13.89 -4.47
CA GLU A 828 23.21 -15.16 -5.17
C GLU A 828 22.26 -16.28 -4.72
N ALA A 829 21.97 -16.34 -3.41
CA ALA A 829 21.00 -17.26 -2.84
C ALA A 829 19.59 -16.98 -3.35
N ARG A 830 19.18 -15.71 -3.40
CA ARG A 830 17.87 -15.33 -3.96
C ARG A 830 17.78 -15.67 -5.44
N GLU A 831 18.78 -15.36 -6.25
CA GLU A 831 18.79 -15.71 -7.67
C GLU A 831 18.70 -17.22 -7.90
N ARG A 832 19.46 -18.00 -7.13
CA ARG A 832 19.38 -19.46 -7.16
C ARG A 832 17.98 -19.95 -6.80
N LEU A 833 17.41 -19.42 -5.71
CA LEU A 833 16.06 -19.72 -5.28
C LEU A 833 15.02 -19.40 -6.36
N CYS A 834 15.11 -18.24 -7.00
CA CYS A 834 14.18 -17.86 -8.08
C CYS A 834 14.31 -18.75 -9.32
N ARG A 835 15.52 -19.26 -9.62
CA ARG A 835 15.74 -20.20 -10.73
C ARG A 835 15.21 -21.60 -10.43
N GLU A 836 15.46 -22.11 -9.22
CA GLU A 836 15.07 -23.46 -8.83
C GLU A 836 13.59 -23.55 -8.44
N GLN A 837 13.05 -22.49 -7.82
CA GLN A 837 11.69 -22.44 -7.28
C GLN A 837 11.05 -21.05 -7.56
N PRO A 838 10.60 -20.78 -8.80
CA PRO A 838 10.11 -19.45 -9.21
C PRO A 838 8.98 -18.88 -8.34
N ALA A 839 8.15 -19.73 -7.74
CA ALA A 839 7.05 -19.34 -6.85
C ALA A 839 7.49 -18.54 -5.60
N HIS A 840 8.77 -18.60 -5.20
CA HIS A 840 9.32 -17.79 -4.09
C HIS A 840 9.65 -16.35 -4.50
N CYS A 841 9.63 -16.07 -5.80
CA CYS A 841 10.01 -14.79 -6.38
C CYS A 841 8.95 -14.23 -7.31
N ALA A 842 7.94 -15.04 -7.67
CA ALA A 842 6.82 -14.62 -8.48
C ALA A 842 6.06 -13.50 -7.76
N GLU A 843 6.12 -12.31 -8.33
CA GLU A 843 5.15 -11.25 -8.08
C GLU A 843 3.86 -11.67 -8.80
N GLU A 844 3.07 -12.57 -8.20
CA GLU A 844 1.72 -12.86 -8.69
C GLU A 844 0.84 -11.63 -8.43
N GLY A 845 1.02 -10.65 -9.31
CA GLY A 845 0.43 -9.33 -9.23
C GLY A 845 0.63 -8.53 -10.51
N GLY A 846 1.18 -9.14 -11.57
CA GLY A 846 1.12 -8.60 -12.92
C GLY A 846 -0.28 -8.06 -13.15
N HIS A 847 -0.39 -6.73 -13.17
CA HIS A 847 -1.63 -6.01 -13.37
C HIS A 847 -2.12 -6.40 -14.76
N ALA A 848 -2.96 -7.43 -14.83
CA ALA A 848 -3.68 -7.76 -16.04
C ALA A 848 -4.49 -6.52 -16.41
N HIS A 849 -4.07 -5.91 -17.53
CA HIS A 849 -4.71 -4.80 -18.21
C HIS A 849 -6.22 -5.01 -18.43
#